data_AF-A0AAU5GWK4-F1
#
_entry.id   AF-A0AAU5GWK4-F1
#
_cell.length_a   1.000
_cell.length_b   1.000
_cell.length_c   1.000
_cell.angle_alpha   90.00
_cell.angle_beta   90.00
_cell.angle_gamma   90.00
#
_symmetry.space_group_name_H-M   'P 1'
#
loop_
_entity.id
_entity.type
_entity.pdbx_description
1 polymer ?
#
loop_
_entity_poly.entity_id
_entity_poly.type
_entity_poly.pdbx_seq_one_letter_code
_entity_poly.pdbx_strand_id
1 'polypeptide(L)'
;MPLLVLTFLGALVLLFLAGMAVVTLAGMHGKDDHFLSPLNWIDEQCDESPFSCTVLQSVFMPLLTISLATVAYLFFRFSRVRRAYLKRAREAPHELVETAGGIFGEVVGRDQLCAVLMEDLRDSRFRRAHVVVGGVGTGKTALVVLLTRQLARYNAVPVPLRLRGAEGELDFRQLAFERFSREVQGHIRSGAEGEKAWRRLCQQGRIVILADGLEEALTGETLAEERDTIIRLAIRRANDQGLPLIITSRPHDSLRGMEASLTELEPLSEEAALRYISSGDSLEDRQRLNWIVEKAGIAEAPTYLQIARELHEEGLLERAMPGRSEEEAVETRGGDRAALRFHLLDTWIKALISGRFRPELPLSQEERRAALHYLSALACAGLASDSSEVRFADVVDEQNLSRPRYPEIVRELMRRAEDSRLDIRLAAHWGARMGLVEIAGDRVRFQHSIIQAHLGSRFMNAVIHRDVPDEPREGFYFPAALEKPGRELLIAMVLYSRTSEGSCVHDQTPSTDAGGELWCPVAAARDLLLNAACRAQMTRGHLRASSDERVPGAGDASVHAQAFFGRTLHTNVLELYAAALEIDSMDAEPQQHRIAMRLCTAWPDLRARDPRTLRVAKSLLVSRFGEAMRGVARRATLRPAYLELFEIACQEPSYPIRVAIAQEIGAGGDAAFATLQPRLRGPQVVHGQRMERGNEQEVMLELYDGQQPELIAGQETRSHRQAEGEAARTKRELEERERQRHEEFKREVEEREAEEKEWRDNTMCAWLVPLLVGSVTTQRHQDTPYEFLESWVRRVGVPEQPDAPTLDLTLEVALAQGFKYAANRRHRHPHARPEAREYLSEQAWDMLKRSRFWFTRLTLLHALTLWDLPDGGTGPRPARGHGSDPAEQVRQWLALPAGERQHPFVEAAAELCVWALESRQPERFVWIDESGVAAHVGSQTASQGDDRKHQLWIPSSMGWSTLHRRAQQLLADVLLLLNLAERGDWPKDRLRRLQHTGRPDLPPCLTRDRSPLDPSRTIVRTAASQAGSNCRDDCAFELCPYPPKGLDGHRVELSQAFCRAQSTLLSRSGSPLHPDARWQRRTDIGELREFWEQMGQRAQDNTRPR
;
A
#
# COMPACT_ATOMS: atom_id res chain seq x y z
N MET A 1 -37.29 21.15 31.31
CA MET A 1 -36.82 19.88 31.92
C MET A 1 -37.82 19.25 32.89
N PRO A 2 -38.45 19.95 33.87
CA PRO A 2 -39.29 19.26 34.86
C PRO A 2 -40.59 18.67 34.27
N LEU A 3 -41.24 19.36 33.32
CA LEU A 3 -42.48 18.88 32.69
C LEU A 3 -42.29 17.63 31.83
N LEU A 4 -41.16 17.54 31.11
CA LEU A 4 -40.84 16.41 30.22
C LEU A 4 -40.49 15.16 31.02
N VAL A 5 -39.78 15.32 32.15
CA VAL A 5 -39.51 14.25 33.11
C VAL A 5 -40.80 13.78 33.76
N LEU A 6 -41.71 14.70 34.15
CA LEU A 6 -43.01 14.35 34.71
C LEU A 6 -43.88 13.56 33.72
N THR A 7 -43.92 13.99 32.44
CA THR A 7 -44.65 13.26 31.40
C THR A 7 -44.05 11.90 31.09
N PHE A 8 -42.72 11.75 31.18
CA PHE A 8 -42.03 10.48 30.95
C PHE A 8 -42.26 9.53 32.13
N LEU A 9 -42.20 10.03 33.36
CA LEU A 9 -42.50 9.25 34.57
C LEU A 9 -43.96 8.80 34.58
N GLY A 10 -44.89 9.70 34.23
CA GLY A 10 -46.31 9.38 34.09
C GLY A 10 -46.59 8.33 33.02
N ALA A 11 -45.91 8.40 31.87
CA ALA A 11 -45.99 7.38 30.82
C ALA A 11 -45.45 6.01 31.27
N LEU A 12 -44.39 5.99 32.09
CA LEU A 12 -43.78 4.78 32.62
C LEU A 12 -44.69 4.10 33.66
N VAL A 13 -45.33 4.89 34.53
CA VAL A 13 -46.34 4.42 35.48
C VAL A 13 -47.56 3.84 34.75
N LEU A 14 -48.02 4.46 33.66
CA LEU A 14 -49.14 3.98 32.85
C LEU A 14 -48.82 2.68 32.11
N LEU A 15 -47.60 2.55 31.56
CA LEU A 15 -47.13 1.30 30.95
C LEU A 15 -46.99 0.17 31.98
N PHE A 16 -46.54 0.49 33.19
CA PHE A 16 -46.47 -0.46 34.29
C PHE A 16 -47.88 -0.93 34.70
N LEU A 17 -48.84 -0.02 34.85
CA LEU A 17 -50.24 -0.35 35.15
C LEU A 17 -50.91 -1.16 34.04
N ALA A 18 -50.65 -0.83 32.76
CA ALA A 18 -51.15 -1.60 31.62
C ALA A 18 -50.53 -3.01 31.55
N GLY A 19 -49.22 -3.12 31.83
CA GLY A 19 -48.53 -4.41 31.93
C GLY A 19 -49.09 -5.28 33.05
N MET A 20 -49.34 -4.70 34.23
CA MET A 20 -49.99 -5.38 35.35
C MET A 20 -51.41 -5.83 34.99
N ALA A 21 -52.21 -5.01 34.30
CA ALA A 21 -53.56 -5.36 33.86
C ALA A 21 -53.58 -6.53 32.86
N VAL A 22 -52.60 -6.60 31.95
CA VAL A 22 -52.44 -7.71 31.00
C VAL A 22 -51.98 -8.99 31.70
N VAL A 23 -51.06 -8.89 32.67
CA VAL A 23 -50.61 -10.03 33.48
C VAL A 23 -51.77 -10.59 34.33
N THR A 24 -52.63 -9.72 34.88
CA THR A 24 -53.84 -10.16 35.60
C THR A 24 -54.89 -10.79 34.68
N LEU A 25 -55.03 -10.32 33.44
CA LEU A 25 -55.94 -10.90 32.44
C LEU A 25 -55.45 -12.27 31.93
N ALA A 26 -54.14 -12.45 31.79
CA ALA A 26 -53.52 -13.70 31.39
C ALA A 26 -53.55 -14.78 32.50
N GLY A 27 -53.73 -14.38 33.76
CA GLY A 27 -53.80 -15.27 34.93
C GLY A 27 -55.18 -15.90 35.21
N MET A 28 -56.23 -15.57 34.45
CA MET A 28 -57.60 -16.06 34.72
C MET A 28 -57.86 -17.47 34.20
N HIS A 29 -57.13 -18.47 34.70
CA HIS A 29 -57.52 -19.89 34.70
C HIS A 29 -57.07 -20.53 36.03
N GLY A 30 -57.73 -20.17 37.11
CA GLY A 30 -57.50 -20.77 38.43
C GLY A 30 -58.39 -20.12 39.48
N LYS A 31 -59.28 -20.92 40.08
CA LYS A 31 -60.24 -20.51 41.10
C LYS A 31 -59.56 -20.22 42.45
N ASP A 32 -60.18 -19.26 43.13
CA ASP A 32 -60.25 -19.00 44.57
C ASP A 32 -59.17 -18.13 45.25
N ASP A 33 -59.76 -17.20 46.02
CA ASP A 33 -59.30 -16.35 47.12
C ASP A 33 -58.47 -15.07 46.88
N HIS A 34 -59.18 -13.95 47.09
CA HIS A 34 -58.72 -12.63 47.54
C HIS A 34 -57.42 -12.10 46.92
N PHE A 35 -57.48 -11.68 45.66
CA PHE A 35 -56.47 -10.81 45.08
C PHE A 35 -57.07 -9.47 44.68
N LEU A 36 -56.66 -8.42 45.41
CA LEU A 36 -56.95 -7.01 45.14
C LEU A 36 -56.55 -6.67 43.70
N SER A 37 -57.54 -6.51 42.82
CA SER A 37 -57.28 -5.88 41.52
C SER A 37 -56.92 -4.40 41.81
N PRO A 38 -55.87 -3.84 41.19
CA PRO A 38 -55.55 -2.42 41.33
C PRO A 38 -56.71 -1.50 40.93
N LEU A 39 -57.63 -2.01 40.10
CA LEU A 39 -58.85 -1.32 39.69
C LEU A 39 -59.88 -1.22 40.84
N ASN A 40 -60.06 -2.26 41.65
CA ASN A 40 -60.98 -2.23 42.80
C ASN A 40 -60.44 -1.38 43.96
N TRP A 41 -59.12 -1.34 44.16
CA TRP A 41 -58.49 -0.46 45.15
C TRP A 41 -58.59 1.03 44.76
N ILE A 42 -58.51 1.32 43.44
CA ILE A 42 -58.77 2.67 42.92
C ILE A 42 -60.26 3.02 43.11
N ASP A 43 -61.21 2.11 42.84
CA ASP A 43 -62.64 2.33 43.09
C ASP A 43 -62.94 2.57 44.58
N GLU A 44 -62.38 1.79 45.51
CA GLU A 44 -62.57 1.98 46.97
C GLU A 44 -61.97 3.32 47.48
N GLN A 45 -60.82 3.75 46.95
CA GLN A 45 -60.24 5.07 47.27
C GLN A 45 -60.97 6.24 46.59
N CYS A 46 -61.69 5.98 45.50
CA CYS A 46 -62.52 6.95 44.80
C CYS A 46 -63.84 7.25 45.52
N ASP A 47 -64.36 6.30 46.31
CA ASP A 47 -65.53 6.50 47.18
C ASP A 47 -65.25 7.43 48.37
N GLU A 48 -64.02 7.46 48.90
CA GLU A 48 -63.63 8.34 50.01
C GLU A 48 -63.31 9.79 49.57
N SER A 49 -62.99 10.02 48.29
CA SER A 49 -62.65 11.36 47.78
C SER A 49 -63.13 11.59 46.33
N PRO A 50 -64.45 11.77 46.12
CA PRO A 50 -65.05 11.82 44.77
C PRO A 50 -64.49 12.96 43.91
N PHE A 51 -64.08 14.09 44.52
CA PHE A 51 -63.48 15.22 43.81
C PHE A 51 -62.09 14.88 43.22
N SER A 52 -61.24 14.18 43.99
CA SER A 52 -59.89 13.80 43.59
C SER A 52 -59.90 12.80 42.42
N CYS A 53 -60.82 11.84 42.49
CA CYS A 53 -60.96 10.81 41.47
C CYS A 53 -61.55 11.37 40.16
N THR A 54 -62.54 12.27 40.27
CA THR A 54 -63.08 12.97 39.10
C THR A 54 -62.00 13.77 38.39
N VAL A 55 -61.14 14.49 39.12
CA VAL A 55 -60.01 15.23 38.53
C VAL A 55 -58.96 14.29 37.91
N LEU A 56 -58.63 13.18 38.57
CA LEU A 56 -57.71 12.17 38.02
C LEU A 56 -58.24 11.56 36.71
N GLN A 57 -59.51 11.20 36.68
CA GLN A 57 -60.15 10.48 35.57
C GLN A 57 -60.54 11.41 34.40
N SER A 58 -60.99 12.64 34.69
CA SER A 58 -61.45 13.60 33.66
C SER A 58 -60.35 14.54 33.15
N VAL A 59 -59.32 14.84 33.95
CA VAL A 59 -58.25 15.78 33.57
C VAL A 59 -56.92 15.06 33.34
N PHE A 60 -56.46 14.25 34.31
CA PHE A 60 -55.12 13.65 34.22
C PHE A 60 -55.04 12.47 33.26
N MET A 61 -56.01 11.55 33.27
CA MET A 61 -55.98 10.36 32.41
C MET A 61 -56.02 10.70 30.91
N PRO A 62 -56.88 11.62 30.40
CA PRO A 62 -56.82 12.05 29.01
C PRO A 62 -55.51 12.75 28.64
N LEU A 63 -54.95 13.58 29.52
CA LEU A 63 -53.67 14.25 29.28
C LEU A 63 -52.50 13.25 29.23
N LEU A 64 -52.50 12.25 30.11
CA LEU A 64 -51.49 11.20 30.15
C LEU A 64 -51.62 10.24 28.97
N THR A 65 -52.84 9.89 28.53
CA THR A 65 -53.06 9.05 27.34
C THR A 65 -52.67 9.78 26.06
N ILE A 66 -53.01 11.07 25.92
CA ILE A 66 -52.56 11.91 24.79
C ILE A 66 -51.03 12.06 24.82
N SER A 67 -50.43 12.24 25.99
CA SER A 67 -48.97 12.33 26.14
C SER A 67 -48.28 11.02 25.74
N LEU A 68 -48.78 9.88 26.22
CA LEU A 68 -48.28 8.55 25.86
C LEU A 68 -48.46 8.27 24.37
N ALA A 69 -49.64 8.55 23.82
CA ALA A 69 -49.94 8.40 22.40
C ALA A 69 -49.03 9.28 21.53
N THR A 70 -48.76 10.51 21.96
CA THR A 70 -47.86 11.44 21.27
C THR A 70 -46.40 10.93 21.31
N VAL A 71 -45.93 10.46 22.47
CA VAL A 71 -44.59 9.87 22.62
C VAL A 71 -44.46 8.60 21.78
N ALA A 72 -45.46 7.71 21.84
CA ALA A 72 -45.51 6.49 21.05
C ALA A 72 -45.54 6.80 19.55
N TYR A 73 -46.32 7.79 19.12
CA TYR A 73 -46.39 8.24 17.74
C TYR A 73 -45.05 8.82 17.25
N LEU A 74 -44.41 9.70 18.02
CA LEU A 74 -43.10 10.27 17.70
C LEU A 74 -42.01 9.19 17.67
N PHE A 75 -42.04 8.24 18.62
CA PHE A 75 -41.12 7.10 18.64
C PHE A 75 -41.34 6.18 17.44
N PHE A 76 -42.58 5.87 17.09
CA PHE A 76 -42.94 5.09 15.91
C PHE A 76 -42.44 5.77 14.63
N ARG A 77 -42.69 7.08 14.45
CA ARG A 77 -42.22 7.88 13.30
C ARG A 77 -40.70 7.89 13.21
N PHE A 78 -40.00 8.16 14.31
CA PHE A 78 -38.54 8.09 14.38
C PHE A 78 -38.03 6.70 14.00
N SER A 79 -38.66 5.64 14.53
CA SER A 79 -38.29 4.27 14.23
C SER A 79 -38.51 3.91 12.77
N ARG A 80 -39.56 4.45 12.12
CA ARG A 80 -39.87 4.26 10.70
C ARG A 80 -38.81 4.93 9.82
N VAL A 81 -38.48 6.20 10.07
CA VAL A 81 -37.44 6.93 9.33
C VAL A 81 -36.10 6.19 9.44
N ARG A 82 -35.70 5.82 10.66
CA ARG A 82 -34.46 5.07 10.91
C ARG A 82 -34.45 3.72 10.21
N ARG A 83 -35.54 2.94 10.32
CA ARG A 83 -35.64 1.61 9.69
C ARG A 83 -35.61 1.70 8.17
N ALA A 84 -36.29 2.67 7.57
CA ALA A 84 -36.28 2.88 6.13
C ALA A 84 -34.88 3.19 5.61
N TYR A 85 -34.17 4.12 6.28
CA TYR A 85 -32.80 4.46 5.94
C TYR A 85 -31.85 3.25 6.09
N LEU A 86 -31.92 2.54 7.23
CA LEU A 86 -31.08 1.36 7.47
C LEU A 86 -31.39 0.20 6.51
N LYS A 87 -32.64 0.04 6.10
CA LYS A 87 -33.03 -0.96 5.10
C LYS A 87 -32.35 -0.66 3.76
N ARG A 88 -32.45 0.59 3.29
CA ARG A 88 -31.76 1.04 2.06
C ARG A 88 -30.25 0.86 2.14
N ALA A 89 -29.63 1.22 3.26
CA ALA A 89 -28.19 1.04 3.48
C ALA A 89 -27.73 -0.44 3.51
N ARG A 90 -28.62 -1.39 3.81
CA ARG A 90 -28.30 -2.83 3.81
C ARG A 90 -28.53 -3.50 2.46
N GLU A 91 -29.61 -3.12 1.77
CA GLU A 91 -30.08 -3.75 0.53
C GLU A 91 -29.45 -3.11 -0.72
N ALA A 92 -29.32 -1.78 -0.75
CA ALA A 92 -28.81 -1.03 -1.89
C ALA A 92 -27.77 0.04 -1.46
N PRO A 93 -26.61 -0.36 -0.90
CA PRO A 93 -25.60 0.58 -0.43
C PRO A 93 -24.98 1.43 -1.55
N HIS A 94 -24.90 0.90 -2.78
CA HIS A 94 -24.35 1.61 -3.94
C HIS A 94 -25.21 2.83 -4.34
N GLU A 95 -26.52 2.81 -4.11
CA GLU A 95 -27.39 3.96 -4.38
C GLU A 95 -27.15 5.12 -3.41
N LEU A 96 -26.74 4.82 -2.17
CA LEU A 96 -26.42 5.86 -1.18
C LEU A 96 -25.06 6.50 -1.44
N VAL A 97 -24.11 5.74 -2.00
CA VAL A 97 -22.76 6.20 -2.33
C VAL A 97 -22.73 6.74 -3.75
N GLU A 98 -22.95 8.05 -3.93
CA GLU A 98 -23.04 8.68 -5.26
C GLU A 98 -21.75 8.51 -6.10
N THR A 99 -20.59 8.32 -5.45
CA THR A 99 -19.31 8.09 -6.12
C THR A 99 -19.17 6.70 -6.73
N ALA A 100 -20.05 5.76 -6.37
CA ALA A 100 -19.98 4.39 -6.85
C ALA A 100 -20.39 4.25 -8.33
N GLY A 101 -21.20 5.14 -8.91
CA GLY A 101 -21.72 4.92 -10.26
C GLY A 101 -22.47 3.57 -10.40
N GLY A 102 -22.82 3.19 -11.63
CA GLY A 102 -23.70 2.04 -11.91
C GLY A 102 -23.03 0.65 -11.97
N ILE A 103 -21.76 0.54 -11.56
CA ILE A 103 -20.87 -0.52 -12.06
C ILE A 103 -20.39 -1.51 -10.96
N PHE A 104 -20.68 -1.28 -9.68
CA PHE A 104 -20.13 -2.12 -8.61
C PHE A 104 -20.95 -3.39 -8.30
N GLY A 105 -20.31 -4.56 -8.44
CA GLY A 105 -20.76 -5.83 -7.87
C GLY A 105 -20.47 -5.95 -6.36
N GLU A 106 -20.52 -7.19 -5.83
CA GLU A 106 -20.24 -7.45 -4.41
C GLU A 106 -18.77 -7.15 -4.04
N VAL A 107 -18.55 -6.37 -2.97
CA VAL A 107 -17.19 -6.02 -2.50
C VAL A 107 -16.62 -7.16 -1.66
N VAL A 108 -15.47 -7.71 -2.05
CA VAL A 108 -14.82 -8.86 -1.40
C VAL A 108 -13.49 -8.45 -0.75
N GLY A 109 -13.09 -9.11 0.34
CA GLY A 109 -11.71 -9.06 0.88
C GLY A 109 -11.38 -7.83 1.72
N ARG A 110 -12.37 -6.98 2.04
CA ARG A 110 -12.20 -5.73 2.81
C ARG A 110 -12.79 -5.78 4.21
N ASP A 111 -13.27 -6.94 4.64
CA ASP A 111 -13.99 -7.10 5.90
C ASP A 111 -13.11 -6.86 7.14
N GLN A 112 -11.85 -7.29 7.11
CA GLN A 112 -10.90 -7.08 8.22
C GLN A 112 -10.61 -5.60 8.45
N LEU A 113 -10.30 -4.85 7.38
CA LEU A 113 -10.11 -3.41 7.45
C LEU A 113 -11.37 -2.70 7.97
N CYS A 114 -12.56 -3.08 7.49
CA CYS A 114 -13.81 -2.52 8.00
C CYS A 114 -13.99 -2.80 9.49
N ALA A 115 -13.69 -4.01 9.96
CA ALA A 115 -13.80 -4.37 11.36
C ALA A 115 -12.88 -3.54 12.26
N VAL A 116 -11.63 -3.31 11.83
CA VAL A 116 -10.67 -2.46 12.56
C VAL A 116 -11.15 -1.01 12.62
N LEU A 117 -11.56 -0.43 11.47
CA LEU A 117 -12.08 0.94 11.42
C LEU A 117 -13.35 1.11 12.28
N MET A 118 -14.23 0.12 12.27
CA MET A 118 -15.46 0.14 13.06
C MET A 118 -15.20 0.03 14.57
N GLU A 119 -14.23 -0.77 14.99
CA GLU A 119 -13.86 -0.89 16.41
C GLU A 119 -13.25 0.41 16.93
N ASP A 120 -12.37 1.05 16.15
CA ASP A 120 -11.74 2.33 16.50
C ASP A 120 -12.77 3.47 16.65
N LEU A 121 -13.88 3.43 15.91
CA LEU A 121 -14.95 4.42 16.02
C LEU A 121 -15.86 4.22 17.23
N ARG A 122 -15.83 3.06 17.90
CA ARG A 122 -16.74 2.78 19.03
C ARG A 122 -16.41 3.62 20.27
N ASP A 123 -15.14 3.72 20.67
CA ASP A 123 -14.74 4.40 21.90
C ASP A 123 -14.74 5.93 21.76
N SER A 124 -15.73 6.60 22.35
CA SER A 124 -15.88 8.05 22.28
C SER A 124 -14.74 8.84 22.91
N ARG A 125 -13.93 8.25 23.79
CA ARG A 125 -12.78 8.93 24.42
C ARG A 125 -11.64 9.16 23.42
N PHE A 126 -11.58 8.36 22.36
CA PHE A 126 -10.48 8.35 21.40
C PHE A 126 -10.93 8.49 19.94
N ARG A 127 -12.22 8.81 19.72
CA ARG A 127 -12.79 9.07 18.39
C ARG A 127 -12.03 10.21 17.73
N ARG A 128 -11.50 9.93 16.54
CA ARG A 128 -10.85 10.89 15.65
C ARG A 128 -11.21 10.55 14.22
N ALA A 129 -10.97 11.49 13.32
CA ALA A 129 -11.07 11.23 11.89
C ALA A 129 -10.08 10.14 11.47
N HIS A 130 -10.60 9.15 10.74
CA HIS A 130 -9.80 8.12 10.08
C HIS A 130 -9.65 8.51 8.61
N VAL A 131 -8.43 8.51 8.09
CA VAL A 131 -8.20 8.72 6.65
C VAL A 131 -7.60 7.46 6.05
N VAL A 132 -8.37 6.83 5.16
CA VAL A 132 -7.97 5.66 4.40
C VAL A 132 -7.30 6.14 3.11
N VAL A 133 -6.01 5.88 3.00
CA VAL A 133 -5.16 6.32 1.90
C VAL A 133 -4.97 5.17 0.92
N GLY A 134 -5.33 5.39 -0.34
CA GLY A 134 -5.13 4.38 -1.38
C GLY A 134 -4.82 5.01 -2.73
N GLY A 135 -3.99 4.34 -3.53
CA GLY A 135 -3.73 4.74 -4.91
C GLY A 135 -4.99 4.79 -5.78
N VAL A 136 -4.87 5.32 -6.99
CA VAL A 136 -5.96 5.27 -7.98
C VAL A 136 -6.31 3.83 -8.27
N GLY A 137 -7.61 3.49 -8.19
CA GLY A 137 -8.06 2.12 -8.40
C GLY A 137 -7.58 1.16 -7.31
N THR A 138 -7.57 1.53 -6.03
CA THR A 138 -7.35 0.56 -4.92
C THR A 138 -8.68 0.05 -4.33
N GLY A 139 -9.81 0.57 -4.80
CA GLY A 139 -11.14 0.23 -4.30
C GLY A 139 -11.59 1.10 -3.10
N LYS A 140 -11.12 2.35 -3.00
CA LYS A 140 -11.55 3.31 -1.95
C LYS A 140 -13.07 3.47 -1.88
N THR A 141 -13.71 3.74 -3.01
CA THR A 141 -15.17 3.84 -3.11
C THR A 141 -15.86 2.51 -2.78
N ALA A 142 -15.29 1.38 -3.19
CA ALA A 142 -15.80 0.06 -2.82
C ALA A 142 -15.74 -0.19 -1.30
N LEU A 143 -14.69 0.29 -0.61
CA LEU A 143 -14.61 0.26 0.85
C LEU A 143 -15.74 1.09 1.50
N VAL A 144 -16.05 2.28 0.97
CA VAL A 144 -17.16 3.12 1.48
C VAL A 144 -18.51 2.42 1.32
N VAL A 145 -18.73 1.76 0.19
CA VAL A 145 -19.94 0.93 -0.05
C VAL A 145 -20.02 -0.21 0.96
N LEU A 146 -18.92 -0.93 1.20
CA LEU A 146 -18.89 -2.03 2.17
C LEU A 146 -19.12 -1.53 3.62
N LEU A 147 -18.46 -0.44 4.02
CA LEU A 147 -18.65 0.20 5.33
C LEU A 147 -20.10 0.63 5.53
N THR A 148 -20.75 1.19 4.49
CA THR A 148 -22.17 1.55 4.52
C THR A 148 -23.03 0.33 4.87
N ARG A 149 -22.79 -0.80 4.21
CA ARG A 149 -23.52 -2.04 4.48
C ARG A 149 -23.24 -2.59 5.89
N GLN A 150 -21.97 -2.65 6.29
CA GLN A 150 -21.56 -3.23 7.57
C GLN A 150 -22.02 -2.38 8.77
N LEU A 151 -21.81 -1.07 8.74
CA LEU A 151 -22.28 -0.15 9.79
C LEU A 151 -23.80 -0.25 9.98
N ALA A 152 -24.55 -0.35 8.88
CA ALA A 152 -25.99 -0.54 8.93
C ALA A 152 -26.39 -1.88 9.58
N ARG A 153 -25.62 -2.96 9.41
CA ARG A 153 -25.84 -4.25 10.10
C ARG A 153 -25.66 -4.12 11.62
N TYR A 154 -24.71 -3.32 12.07
CA TYR A 154 -24.49 -3.01 13.49
C TYR A 154 -25.41 -1.89 14.05
N ASN A 155 -26.47 -1.52 13.32
CA ASN A 155 -27.45 -0.47 13.69
C ASN A 155 -26.85 0.95 13.83
N ALA A 156 -25.69 1.22 13.23
CA ALA A 156 -25.18 2.56 12.98
C ALA A 156 -25.80 3.13 11.70
N VAL A 157 -25.92 4.45 11.60
CA VAL A 157 -26.48 5.19 10.46
C VAL A 157 -25.31 5.78 9.66
N PRO A 158 -24.84 5.10 8.60
CA PRO A 158 -23.77 5.61 7.74
C PRO A 158 -24.31 6.70 6.80
N VAL A 159 -23.61 7.83 6.73
CA VAL A 159 -23.94 8.94 5.83
C VAL A 159 -22.76 9.14 4.87
N PRO A 160 -22.84 8.56 3.65
CA PRO A 160 -21.80 8.74 2.65
C PRO A 160 -21.87 10.13 2.01
N LEU A 161 -20.73 10.81 1.98
CA LEU A 161 -20.52 12.13 1.41
C LEU A 161 -19.60 12.02 0.20
N ARG A 162 -19.98 12.68 -0.89
CA ARG A 162 -19.11 12.91 -2.06
C ARG A 162 -18.41 14.25 -1.87
N LEU A 163 -17.09 14.25 -1.75
CA LEU A 163 -16.31 15.48 -1.59
C LEU A 163 -15.91 16.15 -2.92
N ARG A 164 -16.06 15.43 -4.04
CA ARG A 164 -15.82 15.96 -5.38
C ARG A 164 -16.73 17.15 -5.67
N GLY A 165 -16.14 18.30 -6.02
CA GLY A 165 -16.89 19.52 -6.37
C GLY A 165 -17.40 20.33 -5.18
N ALA A 166 -16.95 20.04 -3.95
CA ALA A 166 -17.22 20.91 -2.82
C ALA A 166 -16.39 22.20 -2.95
N GLU A 167 -17.08 23.34 -3.09
CA GLU A 167 -16.50 24.69 -3.18
C GLU A 167 -16.73 25.43 -1.85
N GLY A 168 -15.68 26.07 -1.30
CA GLY A 168 -15.76 26.89 -0.08
C GLY A 168 -15.32 26.19 1.22
N GLU A 169 -16.00 26.47 2.34
CA GLU A 169 -15.65 25.95 3.67
C GLU A 169 -16.14 24.50 3.85
N LEU A 170 -15.21 23.57 4.13
CA LEU A 170 -15.53 22.14 4.34
C LEU A 170 -16.04 21.88 5.77
N ASP A 171 -17.36 21.80 5.96
CA ASP A 171 -17.98 21.34 7.21
C ASP A 171 -18.67 19.96 7.04
N PHE A 172 -18.00 18.91 7.52
CA PHE A 172 -18.49 17.53 7.40
C PHE A 172 -19.84 17.30 8.09
N ARG A 173 -20.13 18.01 9.20
CA ARG A 173 -21.37 17.83 9.96
C ARG A 173 -22.54 18.43 9.21
N GLN A 174 -22.34 19.62 8.63
CA GLN A 174 -23.36 20.27 7.82
C GLN A 174 -23.65 19.48 6.54
N LEU A 175 -22.61 19.10 5.80
CA LEU A 175 -22.74 18.28 4.58
C LEU A 175 -23.47 16.96 4.86
N ALA A 176 -23.15 16.29 5.98
CA ALA A 176 -23.83 15.06 6.40
C ALA A 176 -25.31 15.29 6.73
N PHE A 177 -25.65 16.41 7.37
CA PHE A 177 -27.05 16.73 7.67
C PHE A 177 -27.87 17.02 6.41
N GLU A 178 -27.31 17.76 5.46
CA GLU A 178 -27.95 18.06 4.17
C GLU A 178 -28.17 16.78 3.36
N ARG A 179 -27.15 15.91 3.30
CA ARG A 179 -27.24 14.59 2.66
C ARG A 179 -28.30 13.71 3.30
N PHE A 180 -28.28 13.57 4.62
CA PHE A 180 -29.28 12.79 5.36
C PHE A 180 -30.69 13.32 5.11
N SER A 181 -30.86 14.64 5.12
CA SER A 181 -32.16 15.28 4.89
C SER A 181 -32.69 14.96 3.49
N ARG A 182 -31.85 15.06 2.44
CA ARG A 182 -32.21 14.74 1.06
C ARG A 182 -32.68 13.29 0.90
N GLU A 183 -31.97 12.33 1.48
CA GLU A 183 -32.31 10.91 1.39
C GLU A 183 -33.60 10.54 2.15
N VAL A 184 -33.92 11.30 3.20
CA VAL A 184 -35.07 11.04 4.07
C VAL A 184 -36.32 11.84 3.64
N GLN A 185 -36.22 12.79 2.70
CA GLN A 185 -37.32 13.67 2.26
C GLN A 185 -38.63 12.92 1.97
N GLY A 186 -38.59 11.75 1.32
CA GLY A 186 -39.77 10.93 1.03
C GLY A 186 -40.45 10.26 2.24
N HIS A 187 -39.82 10.30 3.42
CA HIS A 187 -40.27 9.63 4.65
C HIS A 187 -40.63 10.61 5.78
N ILE A 188 -40.22 11.88 5.68
CA ILE A 188 -40.52 12.95 6.64
C ILE A 188 -41.69 13.83 6.15
N ARG A 189 -42.45 14.40 7.09
CA ARG A 189 -43.55 15.34 6.80
C ARG A 189 -43.09 16.79 6.75
N SER A 190 -42.00 17.12 7.42
CA SER A 190 -41.42 18.47 7.46
C SER A 190 -39.91 18.43 7.71
N GLY A 191 -39.19 19.49 7.31
CA GLY A 191 -37.76 19.62 7.60
C GLY A 191 -37.42 19.56 9.10
N ALA A 192 -38.30 20.09 9.95
CA ALA A 192 -38.15 20.03 11.41
C ALA A 192 -38.24 18.60 11.98
N GLU A 193 -38.96 17.68 11.34
CA GLU A 193 -38.97 16.25 11.71
C GLU A 193 -37.61 15.60 11.42
N GLY A 194 -37.01 15.92 10.26
CA GLY A 194 -35.67 15.48 9.87
C GLY A 194 -34.59 15.96 10.83
N GLU A 195 -34.64 17.24 11.23
CA GLU A 195 -33.69 17.82 12.19
C GLU A 195 -33.78 17.18 13.58
N LYS A 196 -35.00 16.95 14.09
CA LYS A 196 -35.21 16.24 15.37
C LYS A 196 -34.67 14.82 15.32
N ALA A 197 -34.88 14.11 14.20
CA ALA A 197 -34.35 12.77 14.01
C ALA A 197 -32.81 12.77 13.99
N TRP A 198 -32.20 13.70 13.26
CA TRP A 198 -30.75 13.88 13.20
C TRP A 198 -30.14 14.12 14.59
N ARG A 199 -30.63 15.12 15.34
CA ARG A 199 -30.13 15.45 16.69
C ARG A 199 -30.21 14.24 17.63
N ARG A 200 -31.32 13.49 17.59
CA ARG A 200 -31.48 12.27 18.41
C ARG A 200 -30.48 11.18 18.03
N LEU A 201 -30.19 11.00 16.74
CA LEU A 201 -29.19 10.03 16.28
C LEU A 201 -27.75 10.45 16.67
N CYS A 202 -27.44 11.74 16.63
CA CYS A 202 -26.16 12.28 17.12
C CYS A 202 -25.98 11.99 18.62
N GLN A 203 -27.00 12.29 19.44
CA GLN A 203 -26.98 12.05 20.89
C GLN A 203 -26.80 10.57 21.24
N GLN A 204 -27.32 9.66 20.42
CA GLN A 204 -27.13 8.22 20.59
C GLN A 204 -25.76 7.72 20.09
N GLY A 205 -24.92 8.59 19.51
CA GLY A 205 -23.64 8.21 18.91
C GLY A 205 -23.78 7.24 17.75
N ARG A 206 -24.90 7.27 17.01
CA ARG A 206 -25.21 6.29 15.95
C ARG A 206 -24.83 6.74 14.56
N ILE A 207 -24.60 8.03 14.32
CA ILE A 207 -24.22 8.54 13.00
C ILE A 207 -22.74 8.30 12.77
N VAL A 208 -22.40 7.79 11.58
CA VAL A 208 -21.03 7.67 11.09
C VAL A 208 -20.95 8.35 9.73
N ILE A 209 -20.04 9.29 9.57
CA ILE A 209 -19.84 10.05 8.33
C ILE A 209 -18.77 9.35 7.51
N LEU A 210 -19.07 9.05 6.24
CA LEU A 210 -18.14 8.40 5.30
C LEU A 210 -17.88 9.36 4.14
N ALA A 211 -16.75 10.07 4.15
CA ALA A 211 -16.43 11.04 3.11
C ALA A 211 -15.51 10.43 2.04
N ASP A 212 -15.96 10.40 0.79
CA ASP A 212 -15.23 9.79 -0.33
C ASP A 212 -14.62 10.88 -1.26
N GLY A 213 -13.32 10.73 -1.55
CA GLY A 213 -12.61 11.54 -2.54
C GLY A 213 -12.11 12.90 -2.06
N LEU A 214 -11.40 12.95 -0.93
CA LEU A 214 -10.80 14.19 -0.40
C LEU A 214 -9.82 14.84 -1.39
N GLU A 215 -9.16 14.03 -2.22
CA GLU A 215 -8.22 14.51 -3.22
C GLU A 215 -8.88 15.29 -4.38
N GLU A 216 -10.20 15.24 -4.50
CA GLU A 216 -10.99 15.89 -5.56
C GLU A 216 -11.83 17.06 -5.02
N ALA A 217 -11.63 17.44 -3.75
CA ALA A 217 -12.22 18.62 -3.14
C ALA A 217 -11.36 19.87 -3.39
N LEU A 218 -12.00 21.05 -3.50
CA LEU A 218 -11.33 22.36 -3.59
C LEU A 218 -10.34 22.49 -4.76
N THR A 219 -10.69 22.00 -5.95
CA THR A 219 -9.82 21.99 -7.15
C THR A 219 -9.81 23.30 -7.95
N GLY A 220 -10.47 24.37 -7.49
CA GLY A 220 -10.43 25.67 -8.17
C GLY A 220 -9.04 26.31 -8.14
N GLU A 221 -8.63 26.97 -9.24
CA GLU A 221 -7.29 27.56 -9.39
C GLU A 221 -6.91 28.52 -8.25
N THR A 222 -7.88 29.24 -7.68
CA THR A 222 -7.69 30.17 -6.55
C THR A 222 -7.60 29.49 -5.18
N LEU A 223 -8.20 28.31 -5.04
CA LEU A 223 -8.28 27.58 -3.77
C LEU A 223 -7.17 26.53 -3.62
N ALA A 224 -6.44 26.22 -4.69
CA ALA A 224 -5.34 25.24 -4.67
C ALA A 224 -4.24 25.61 -3.66
N GLU A 225 -3.99 26.91 -3.44
CA GLU A 225 -2.99 27.41 -2.49
C GLU A 225 -3.43 27.26 -1.02
N GLU A 226 -4.74 27.43 -0.73
CA GLU A 226 -5.30 27.35 0.63
C GLU A 226 -5.88 25.98 0.99
N ARG A 227 -6.04 25.10 -0.01
CA ARG A 227 -6.67 23.78 0.10
C ARG A 227 -6.15 22.97 1.28
N ASP A 228 -4.83 22.91 1.44
CA ASP A 228 -4.19 22.14 2.50
C ASP A 228 -4.58 22.65 3.90
N THR A 229 -4.71 23.96 4.04
CA THR A 229 -5.11 24.62 5.28
C THR A 229 -6.58 24.37 5.58
N ILE A 230 -7.45 24.49 4.57
CA ILE A 230 -8.89 24.25 4.71
C ILE A 230 -9.17 22.79 5.12
N ILE A 231 -8.53 21.82 4.46
CA ILE A 231 -8.67 20.39 4.79
C ILE A 231 -8.23 20.10 6.23
N ARG A 232 -7.10 20.65 6.67
CA ARG A 232 -6.61 20.48 8.04
C ARG A 232 -7.57 21.07 9.06
N LEU A 233 -8.08 22.28 8.80
CA LEU A 233 -9.02 22.95 9.70
C LEU A 233 -10.35 22.19 9.81
N ALA A 234 -10.87 21.68 8.68
CA ALA A 234 -12.08 20.87 8.64
C ALA A 234 -11.96 19.60 9.48
N ILE A 235 -10.83 18.89 9.37
CA ILE A 235 -10.58 17.66 10.11
C ILE A 235 -10.35 17.94 11.59
N ARG A 236 -9.62 19.00 11.93
CA ARG A 236 -9.47 19.44 13.33
C ARG A 236 -10.83 19.76 13.95
N ARG A 237 -11.68 20.52 13.25
CA ARG A 237 -13.05 20.80 13.68
C ARG A 237 -13.87 19.52 13.89
N ALA A 238 -13.75 18.55 13.00
CA ALA A 238 -14.43 17.26 13.15
C ALA A 238 -13.96 16.47 14.39
N ASN A 239 -12.67 16.52 14.70
CA ASN A 239 -12.10 15.92 15.90
C ASN A 239 -12.56 16.63 17.18
N ASP A 240 -12.54 17.96 17.20
CA ASP A 240 -13.00 18.78 18.34
C ASP A 240 -14.48 18.51 18.65
N GLN A 241 -15.27 18.22 17.63
CA GLN A 241 -16.68 17.83 17.74
C GLN A 241 -16.90 16.35 18.09
N GLY A 242 -15.85 15.52 18.12
CA GLY A 242 -15.94 14.08 18.38
C GLY A 242 -16.73 13.30 17.32
N LEU A 243 -16.71 13.76 16.06
CA LEU A 243 -17.47 13.13 14.97
C LEU A 243 -16.87 11.77 14.59
N PRO A 244 -17.68 10.70 14.47
CA PRO A 244 -17.24 9.44 13.87
C PRO A 244 -17.09 9.62 12.36
N LEU A 245 -15.87 9.93 11.90
CA LEU A 245 -15.58 10.31 10.52
C LEU A 245 -14.54 9.36 9.91
N ILE A 246 -14.89 8.77 8.76
CA ILE A 246 -13.95 8.07 7.88
C ILE A 246 -13.86 8.86 6.58
N ILE A 247 -12.66 9.17 6.13
CA ILE A 247 -12.37 9.88 4.89
C ILE A 247 -11.54 8.95 4.00
N THR A 248 -11.84 8.87 2.71
CA THR A 248 -10.93 8.25 1.74
C THR A 248 -10.16 9.33 1.00
N SER A 249 -8.87 9.06 0.74
CA SER A 249 -8.05 9.97 -0.06
C SER A 249 -6.98 9.24 -0.86
N ARG A 250 -6.44 9.89 -1.90
CA ARG A 250 -5.14 9.53 -2.48
C ARG A 250 -4.00 9.97 -1.56
N PRO A 251 -2.79 9.40 -1.70
CA PRO A 251 -1.61 9.97 -1.04
C PRO A 251 -1.41 11.42 -1.51
N HIS A 252 -1.45 12.39 -0.60
CA HIS A 252 -1.16 13.80 -0.90
C HIS A 252 -0.58 14.53 0.33
N ASP A 253 0.15 15.61 0.08
CA ASP A 253 0.92 16.37 1.08
C ASP A 253 0.07 16.90 2.26
N SER A 254 -1.20 17.25 2.02
CA SER A 254 -2.11 17.77 3.05
C SER A 254 -2.35 16.79 4.21
N LEU A 255 -2.11 15.49 4.00
CA LEU A 255 -2.26 14.44 5.02
C LEU A 255 -1.15 14.49 6.08
N ARG A 256 -0.03 15.18 5.83
CA ARG A 256 1.13 15.21 6.74
C ARG A 256 0.91 16.14 7.93
N GLY A 257 1.09 15.67 9.16
CA GLY A 257 0.85 16.52 10.35
C GLY A 257 -0.62 16.88 10.55
N MET A 258 -1.50 16.09 9.96
CA MET A 258 -2.93 16.12 10.22
C MET A 258 -3.24 15.31 11.48
N GLU A 259 -4.16 15.80 12.31
CA GLU A 259 -4.58 15.12 13.54
C GLU A 259 -5.54 13.94 13.25
N ALA A 260 -5.18 13.06 12.33
CA ALA A 260 -6.04 11.95 11.91
C ALA A 260 -5.28 10.61 11.90
N SER A 261 -6.02 9.52 12.10
CA SER A 261 -5.46 8.17 11.97
C SER A 261 -5.36 7.81 10.49
N LEU A 262 -4.14 7.60 10.00
CA LEU A 262 -3.88 7.20 8.61
C LEU A 262 -3.83 5.67 8.49
N THR A 263 -4.58 5.10 7.56
CA THR A 263 -4.55 3.66 7.25
C THR A 263 -4.39 3.47 5.75
N GLU A 264 -3.40 2.68 5.33
CA GLU A 264 -3.18 2.38 3.92
C GLU A 264 -4.20 1.33 3.45
N LEU A 265 -4.77 1.54 2.26
CA LEU A 265 -5.63 0.56 1.60
C LEU A 265 -4.78 -0.31 0.70
N GLU A 266 -4.47 -1.51 1.15
CA GLU A 266 -3.67 -2.48 0.40
C GLU A 266 -4.43 -2.97 -0.85
N PRO A 267 -3.77 -3.55 -1.86
CA PRO A 267 -4.45 -4.33 -2.90
C PRO A 267 -5.33 -5.45 -2.33
N LEU A 268 -6.26 -5.97 -3.14
CA LEU A 268 -6.97 -7.19 -2.77
C LEU A 268 -6.00 -8.39 -2.80
N SER A 269 -6.30 -9.44 -2.02
CA SER A 269 -5.63 -10.73 -2.23
C SER A 269 -6.10 -11.36 -3.55
N GLU A 270 -5.24 -12.14 -4.20
CA GLU A 270 -5.59 -12.87 -5.43
C GLU A 270 -6.77 -13.83 -5.19
N GLU A 271 -6.94 -14.35 -3.98
CA GLU A 271 -8.07 -15.20 -3.60
C GLU A 271 -9.38 -14.43 -3.49
N ALA A 272 -9.34 -13.22 -2.91
CA ALA A 272 -10.49 -12.33 -2.88
C ALA A 272 -10.88 -11.93 -4.32
N ALA A 273 -9.89 -11.68 -5.18
CA ALA A 273 -10.10 -11.42 -6.60
C ALA A 273 -10.71 -12.64 -7.33
N LEU A 274 -10.19 -13.84 -7.12
CA LEU A 274 -10.72 -15.07 -7.74
C LEU A 274 -12.13 -15.41 -7.26
N ARG A 275 -12.44 -15.18 -5.99
CA ARG A 275 -13.80 -15.33 -5.44
C ARG A 275 -14.76 -14.31 -6.04
N TYR A 276 -14.28 -13.10 -6.31
CA TYR A 276 -15.09 -12.07 -6.99
C TYR A 276 -15.40 -12.43 -8.44
N ILE A 277 -14.42 -12.99 -9.17
CA ILE A 277 -14.61 -13.38 -10.58
C ILE A 277 -15.46 -14.65 -10.70
N SER A 278 -15.19 -15.67 -9.88
CA SER A 278 -15.78 -17.00 -10.03
C SER A 278 -16.38 -17.52 -8.74
N SER A 279 -17.63 -17.99 -8.81
CA SER A 279 -18.32 -18.74 -7.75
C SER A 279 -18.56 -20.22 -8.11
N GLY A 280 -18.10 -20.68 -9.29
CA GLY A 280 -18.38 -22.03 -9.84
C GLY A 280 -17.30 -23.09 -9.65
N ASP A 281 -17.63 -24.36 -9.98
CA ASP A 281 -16.95 -25.61 -9.57
C ASP A 281 -16.01 -26.32 -10.57
N SER A 282 -15.82 -25.85 -11.82
CA SER A 282 -14.93 -26.53 -12.78
C SER A 282 -13.44 -26.34 -12.44
N LEU A 283 -12.69 -27.46 -12.31
CA LEU A 283 -11.33 -27.46 -11.77
C LEU A 283 -10.25 -26.99 -12.78
N GLU A 284 -10.48 -27.18 -14.10
CA GLU A 284 -9.56 -26.76 -15.17
C GLU A 284 -9.64 -25.25 -15.47
N ASP A 285 -10.85 -24.68 -15.55
CA ASP A 285 -11.05 -23.23 -15.73
C ASP A 285 -10.43 -22.45 -14.56
N ARG A 286 -10.54 -23.00 -13.34
CA ARG A 286 -9.92 -22.43 -12.13
C ARG A 286 -8.41 -22.24 -12.23
N GLN A 287 -7.67 -23.12 -12.91
CA GLN A 287 -6.21 -22.98 -13.04
C GLN A 287 -5.83 -21.86 -14.01
N ARG A 288 -6.54 -21.76 -15.15
CA ARG A 288 -6.35 -20.68 -16.13
C ARG A 288 -6.70 -19.33 -15.51
N LEU A 289 -7.84 -19.23 -14.82
CA LEU A 289 -8.25 -18.02 -14.12
C LEU A 289 -7.23 -17.61 -13.04
N ASN A 290 -6.71 -18.56 -12.25
CA ASN A 290 -5.68 -18.28 -11.26
C ASN A 290 -4.42 -17.66 -11.90
N TRP A 291 -3.94 -18.28 -12.97
CA TRP A 291 -2.79 -17.77 -13.73
C TRP A 291 -3.06 -16.37 -14.30
N ILE A 292 -4.27 -16.09 -14.82
CA ILE A 292 -4.63 -14.77 -15.34
C ILE A 292 -4.64 -13.71 -14.23
N VAL A 293 -5.25 -14.02 -13.07
CA VAL A 293 -5.32 -13.08 -11.93
C VAL A 293 -3.94 -12.72 -11.42
N GLU A 294 -3.06 -13.71 -11.27
CA GLU A 294 -1.68 -13.54 -10.83
C GLU A 294 -0.87 -12.76 -11.89
N LYS A 295 -0.82 -13.23 -13.15
CA LYS A 295 0.06 -12.66 -14.17
C LYS A 295 -0.32 -11.26 -14.61
N ALA A 296 -1.61 -10.93 -14.68
CA ALA A 296 -2.03 -9.56 -14.96
C ALA A 296 -2.01 -8.66 -13.71
N GLY A 297 -1.75 -9.22 -12.52
CA GLY A 297 -1.86 -8.52 -11.25
C GLY A 297 -3.23 -7.85 -11.12
N ILE A 298 -4.29 -8.63 -11.33
CA ILE A 298 -5.70 -8.16 -11.36
C ILE A 298 -6.14 -7.70 -9.98
N ALA A 299 -5.61 -8.33 -8.92
CA ALA A 299 -5.94 -8.01 -7.54
C ALA A 299 -5.51 -6.58 -7.13
N GLU A 300 -4.54 -6.00 -7.84
CA GLU A 300 -4.07 -4.63 -7.66
C GLU A 300 -4.87 -3.60 -8.48
N ALA A 301 -5.76 -4.05 -9.38
CA ALA A 301 -6.45 -3.18 -10.33
C ALA A 301 -7.94 -3.56 -10.50
N PRO A 302 -8.85 -2.96 -9.70
CA PRO A 302 -10.28 -3.21 -9.67
C PRO A 302 -10.99 -3.11 -11.02
N THR A 303 -10.57 -2.19 -11.89
CA THR A 303 -11.15 -2.11 -13.24
C THR A 303 -10.86 -3.38 -14.05
N TYR A 304 -9.63 -3.91 -13.99
CA TYR A 304 -9.32 -5.21 -14.60
C TYR A 304 -10.05 -6.36 -13.91
N LEU A 305 -10.26 -6.28 -12.59
CA LEU A 305 -11.01 -7.28 -11.83
C LEU A 305 -12.46 -7.37 -12.29
N GLN A 306 -13.09 -6.22 -12.54
CA GLN A 306 -14.43 -6.15 -13.07
C GLN A 306 -14.51 -6.61 -14.53
N ILE A 307 -13.59 -6.14 -15.39
CA ILE A 307 -13.50 -6.59 -16.79
C ILE A 307 -13.35 -8.12 -16.83
N ALA A 308 -12.48 -8.69 -16.01
CA ALA A 308 -12.30 -10.14 -15.93
C ALA A 308 -13.57 -10.87 -15.49
N ARG A 309 -14.35 -10.30 -14.57
CA ARG A 309 -15.65 -10.85 -14.18
C ARG A 309 -16.66 -10.83 -15.33
N GLU A 310 -16.83 -9.70 -16.01
CA GLU A 310 -17.76 -9.59 -17.16
C GLU A 310 -17.36 -10.53 -18.29
N LEU A 311 -16.06 -10.66 -18.58
CA LEU A 311 -15.55 -11.63 -19.55
C LEU A 311 -15.75 -13.09 -19.10
N HIS A 312 -15.70 -13.37 -17.80
CA HIS A 312 -15.98 -14.71 -17.27
C HIS A 312 -17.47 -15.06 -17.41
N GLU A 313 -18.37 -14.12 -17.08
CA GLU A 313 -19.83 -14.32 -17.17
C GLU A 313 -20.27 -14.64 -18.62
N GLU A 314 -19.59 -14.09 -19.62
CA GLU A 314 -19.79 -14.40 -21.05
C GLU A 314 -19.01 -15.65 -21.56
N GLY A 315 -18.22 -16.30 -20.70
CA GLY A 315 -17.40 -17.45 -21.05
C GLY A 315 -16.25 -17.14 -22.03
N LEU A 316 -15.76 -15.89 -22.04
CA LEU A 316 -14.63 -15.44 -22.90
C LEU A 316 -13.26 -15.64 -22.23
N LEU A 317 -13.23 -15.93 -20.93
CA LEU A 317 -12.02 -16.35 -20.19
C LEU A 317 -11.81 -17.86 -20.17
N GLU A 318 -12.87 -18.63 -20.44
CA GLU A 318 -12.83 -20.09 -20.50
C GLU A 318 -12.07 -20.55 -21.75
N ARG A 319 -11.50 -21.76 -21.70
CA ARG A 319 -10.83 -22.32 -22.87
C ARG A 319 -11.87 -22.50 -23.98
N ALA A 320 -11.54 -22.11 -25.22
CA ALA A 320 -12.45 -22.28 -26.35
C ALA A 320 -12.93 -23.74 -26.42
N MET A 321 -14.18 -23.98 -26.04
CA MET A 321 -14.86 -25.26 -26.23
C MET A 321 -14.79 -25.61 -27.73
N PRO A 322 -14.64 -26.89 -28.12
CA PRO A 322 -14.60 -27.27 -29.53
C PRO A 322 -15.91 -26.83 -30.22
N GLY A 323 -15.82 -25.76 -31.03
CA GLY A 323 -16.96 -25.09 -31.66
C GLY A 323 -17.00 -23.56 -31.51
N ARG A 324 -16.21 -22.96 -30.60
CA ARG A 324 -15.97 -21.50 -30.53
C ARG A 324 -14.68 -21.15 -31.28
N SER A 325 -14.69 -20.08 -32.08
CA SER A 325 -13.48 -19.63 -32.79
C SER A 325 -12.42 -19.18 -31.77
N GLU A 326 -11.18 -19.69 -31.86
CA GLU A 326 -10.08 -19.31 -30.97
C GLU A 326 -9.80 -17.79 -30.98
N GLU A 327 -10.22 -17.09 -32.04
CA GLU A 327 -10.08 -15.65 -32.24
C GLU A 327 -10.90 -14.77 -31.27
N GLU A 328 -11.91 -15.33 -30.61
CA GLU A 328 -12.80 -14.56 -29.71
C GLU A 328 -12.43 -14.62 -28.22
N ALA A 329 -11.59 -15.59 -27.81
CA ALA A 329 -11.19 -15.75 -26.42
C ALA A 329 -10.01 -14.83 -26.05
N VAL A 330 -9.83 -14.56 -24.75
CA VAL A 330 -8.65 -13.79 -24.29
C VAL A 330 -7.37 -14.55 -24.63
N GLU A 331 -6.50 -13.91 -25.42
CA GLU A 331 -5.18 -14.44 -25.74
C GLU A 331 -4.31 -14.48 -24.48
N THR A 332 -3.77 -15.66 -24.18
CA THR A 332 -2.95 -15.93 -23.00
C THR A 332 -1.55 -16.43 -23.36
N ARG A 333 -1.24 -16.60 -24.65
CA ARG A 333 0.07 -17.07 -25.11
C ARG A 333 1.12 -15.95 -24.96
N GLY A 334 2.27 -16.29 -24.37
CA GLY A 334 3.53 -15.52 -24.48
C GLY A 334 3.60 -14.15 -23.80
N GLY A 335 2.52 -13.62 -23.22
CA GLY A 335 2.46 -12.25 -22.72
C GLY A 335 3.24 -11.97 -21.43
N ASP A 336 3.89 -10.81 -21.38
CA ASP A 336 4.21 -10.12 -20.13
C ASP A 336 2.91 -9.59 -19.47
N ARG A 337 3.01 -9.02 -18.27
CA ARG A 337 1.85 -8.49 -17.52
C ARG A 337 1.06 -7.46 -18.34
N ALA A 338 1.77 -6.60 -19.06
CA ALA A 338 1.19 -5.56 -19.90
C ALA A 338 0.43 -6.13 -21.11
N ALA A 339 0.95 -7.17 -21.77
CA ALA A 339 0.26 -7.87 -22.86
C ALA A 339 -1.03 -8.52 -22.38
N LEU A 340 -1.01 -9.23 -21.24
CA LEU A 340 -2.22 -9.85 -20.71
C LEU A 340 -3.28 -8.80 -20.33
N ARG A 341 -2.87 -7.68 -19.75
CA ARG A 341 -3.75 -6.52 -19.49
C ARG A 341 -4.32 -5.93 -20.79
N PHE A 342 -3.49 -5.78 -21.81
CA PHE A 342 -3.93 -5.35 -23.14
C PHE A 342 -4.99 -6.31 -23.70
N HIS A 343 -4.73 -7.63 -23.69
CA HIS A 343 -5.67 -8.62 -24.22
C HIS A 343 -7.00 -8.66 -23.47
N LEU A 344 -7.00 -8.50 -22.14
CA LEU A 344 -8.23 -8.38 -21.36
C LEU A 344 -9.08 -7.19 -21.82
N LEU A 345 -8.46 -6.02 -21.97
CA LEU A 345 -9.14 -4.80 -22.42
C LEU A 345 -9.61 -4.91 -23.88
N ASP A 346 -8.74 -5.37 -24.77
CA ASP A 346 -9.02 -5.50 -26.19
C ASP A 346 -10.17 -6.49 -26.44
N THR A 347 -10.19 -7.61 -25.73
CA THR A 347 -11.28 -8.60 -25.80
C THR A 347 -12.59 -8.01 -25.28
N TRP A 348 -12.55 -7.26 -24.17
CA TRP A 348 -13.72 -6.57 -23.63
C TRP A 348 -14.28 -5.52 -24.60
N ILE A 349 -13.41 -4.72 -25.23
CA ILE A 349 -13.82 -3.75 -26.27
C ILE A 349 -14.37 -4.47 -27.51
N LYS A 350 -13.78 -5.58 -27.94
CA LYS A 350 -14.31 -6.40 -29.04
C LYS A 350 -15.70 -6.96 -28.72
N ALA A 351 -15.95 -7.37 -27.48
CA ALA A 351 -17.26 -7.83 -27.02
C ALA A 351 -18.31 -6.69 -26.95
N LEU A 352 -17.89 -5.46 -26.65
CA LEU A 352 -18.75 -4.27 -26.78
C LEU A 352 -19.09 -3.96 -28.25
N ILE A 353 -18.11 -4.09 -29.16
CA ILE A 353 -18.29 -3.89 -30.60
C ILE A 353 -19.26 -4.92 -31.17
N SER A 354 -19.08 -6.20 -30.84
CA SER A 354 -19.93 -7.29 -31.33
C SER A 354 -21.35 -7.29 -30.74
N GLY A 355 -21.62 -6.44 -29.75
CA GLY A 355 -22.95 -6.32 -29.14
C GLY A 355 -23.28 -7.39 -28.11
N ARG A 356 -22.30 -8.23 -27.70
CA ARG A 356 -22.44 -9.16 -26.57
C ARG A 356 -22.72 -8.38 -25.28
N PHE A 357 -21.97 -7.31 -25.08
CA PHE A 357 -22.26 -6.35 -24.03
C PHE A 357 -23.19 -5.24 -24.52
N ARG A 358 -24.17 -4.91 -23.68
CA ARG A 358 -25.22 -3.91 -23.98
C ARG A 358 -26.02 -4.24 -25.25
N PRO A 359 -26.63 -5.43 -25.37
CA PRO A 359 -27.46 -5.79 -26.52
C PRO A 359 -28.69 -4.88 -26.70
N GLU A 360 -29.10 -4.18 -25.63
CA GLU A 360 -30.23 -3.24 -25.64
C GLU A 360 -30.01 -1.97 -26.49
N LEU A 361 -28.79 -1.69 -26.95
CA LEU A 361 -28.50 -0.51 -27.77
C LEU A 361 -28.77 -0.79 -29.26
N PRO A 362 -29.55 0.07 -29.94
CA PRO A 362 -29.92 -0.11 -31.34
C PRO A 362 -28.81 0.36 -32.29
N LEU A 363 -27.61 -0.19 -32.16
CA LEU A 363 -26.44 0.12 -32.97
C LEU A 363 -25.90 -1.12 -33.66
N SER A 364 -25.56 -0.99 -34.95
CA SER A 364 -24.84 -2.02 -35.68
C SER A 364 -23.41 -2.19 -35.16
N GLN A 365 -22.77 -3.31 -35.49
CA GLN A 365 -21.36 -3.55 -35.15
C GLN A 365 -20.43 -2.48 -35.76
N GLU A 366 -20.73 -2.02 -36.97
CA GLU A 366 -19.98 -0.96 -37.66
C GLU A 366 -20.14 0.39 -36.97
N GLU A 367 -21.36 0.74 -36.56
CA GLU A 367 -21.64 1.99 -35.83
C GLU A 367 -20.96 1.99 -34.46
N ARG A 368 -20.98 0.86 -33.74
CA ARG A 368 -20.24 0.69 -32.47
C ARG A 368 -18.74 0.87 -32.66
N ARG A 369 -18.18 0.29 -33.74
CA ARG A 369 -16.76 0.43 -34.09
C ARG A 369 -16.41 1.89 -34.43
N ALA A 370 -17.23 2.55 -35.24
CA ALA A 370 -17.04 3.96 -35.58
C ALA A 370 -17.10 4.87 -34.35
N ALA A 371 -18.08 4.68 -33.46
CA ALA A 371 -18.18 5.42 -32.20
C ALA A 371 -16.91 5.28 -31.35
N LEU A 372 -16.34 4.07 -31.27
CA LEU A 372 -15.07 3.84 -30.58
C LEU A 372 -13.87 4.52 -31.24
N HIS A 373 -13.83 4.64 -32.58
CA HIS A 373 -12.77 5.39 -33.26
C HIS A 373 -12.78 6.88 -32.87
N TYR A 374 -13.95 7.54 -32.83
CA TYR A 374 -14.08 8.91 -32.34
C TYR A 374 -13.66 9.06 -30.87
N LEU A 375 -14.09 8.14 -30.01
CA LEU A 375 -13.70 8.15 -28.59
C LEU A 375 -12.20 7.92 -28.41
N SER A 376 -11.56 7.12 -29.26
CA SER A 376 -10.13 6.84 -29.22
C SER A 376 -9.29 8.05 -29.63
N ALA A 377 -9.76 8.83 -30.61
CA ALA A 377 -9.16 10.11 -30.98
C ALA A 377 -9.28 11.15 -29.85
N LEU A 378 -10.47 11.27 -29.24
CA LEU A 378 -10.69 12.11 -28.05
C LEU A 378 -9.80 11.68 -26.88
N ALA A 379 -9.69 10.37 -26.63
CA ALA A 379 -8.82 9.84 -25.59
C ALA A 379 -7.37 10.23 -25.83
N CYS A 380 -6.85 10.01 -27.05
CA CYS A 380 -5.47 10.35 -27.42
C CYS A 380 -5.19 11.86 -27.24
N ALA A 381 -6.09 12.74 -27.67
CA ALA A 381 -5.94 14.19 -27.44
C ALA A 381 -5.96 14.56 -25.95
N GLY A 382 -6.78 13.89 -25.14
CA GLY A 382 -6.82 14.07 -23.67
C GLY A 382 -5.53 13.65 -22.97
N LEU A 383 -4.87 12.59 -23.45
CA LEU A 383 -3.60 12.10 -22.90
C LEU A 383 -2.48 13.14 -23.02
N ALA A 384 -2.46 13.93 -24.11
CA ALA A 384 -1.46 14.98 -24.31
C ALA A 384 -1.58 16.15 -23.32
N SER A 385 -2.78 16.36 -22.76
CA SER A 385 -3.05 17.45 -21.80
C SER A 385 -3.20 16.95 -20.35
N ASP A 386 -2.87 15.68 -20.06
CA ASP A 386 -3.06 15.04 -18.75
C ASP A 386 -4.47 15.28 -18.17
N SER A 387 -5.50 15.12 -19.01
CA SER A 387 -6.89 15.39 -18.63
C SER A 387 -7.82 14.23 -18.99
N SER A 388 -8.69 13.88 -18.04
CA SER A 388 -9.82 12.96 -18.26
C SER A 388 -11.02 13.63 -18.94
N GLU A 389 -11.04 14.96 -19.00
CA GLU A 389 -12.08 15.77 -19.65
C GLU A 389 -11.52 16.41 -20.92
N VAL A 390 -12.17 16.13 -22.04
CA VAL A 390 -11.72 16.54 -23.37
C VAL A 390 -12.84 17.29 -24.07
N ARG A 391 -12.54 18.43 -24.67
CA ARG A 391 -13.53 19.17 -25.48
C ARG A 391 -13.60 18.57 -26.87
N PHE A 392 -14.78 18.61 -27.48
CA PHE A 392 -14.94 18.22 -28.88
C PHE A 392 -14.01 18.99 -29.82
N ALA A 393 -13.85 20.30 -29.57
CA ALA A 393 -12.98 21.20 -30.33
C ALA A 393 -11.48 20.84 -30.26
N ASP A 394 -11.04 20.05 -29.27
CA ASP A 394 -9.63 19.62 -29.19
C ASP A 394 -9.28 18.59 -30.28
N VAL A 395 -10.28 17.97 -30.93
CA VAL A 395 -10.11 16.98 -32.02
C VAL A 395 -10.77 17.45 -33.32
N VAL A 396 -12.01 17.95 -33.29
CA VAL A 396 -12.74 18.41 -34.48
C VAL A 396 -13.41 19.76 -34.17
N ASP A 397 -13.00 20.82 -34.87
CA ASP A 397 -13.71 22.10 -34.89
C ASP A 397 -14.54 22.19 -36.19
N GLU A 398 -15.87 22.12 -36.07
CA GLU A 398 -16.81 22.19 -37.19
C GLU A 398 -16.92 23.61 -37.80
N GLN A 399 -16.42 24.65 -37.11
CA GLN A 399 -16.59 26.05 -37.50
C GLN A 399 -15.30 26.72 -38.00
N ASN A 400 -14.11 26.19 -37.66
CA ASN A 400 -12.82 26.67 -38.17
C ASN A 400 -11.90 25.53 -38.61
N LEU A 401 -11.81 25.29 -39.92
CA LEU A 401 -10.89 24.32 -40.56
C LEU A 401 -9.39 24.71 -40.47
N SER A 402 -9.06 25.82 -39.81
CA SER A 402 -7.70 26.36 -39.77
C SER A 402 -6.96 25.93 -38.50
N ARG A 403 -6.47 24.68 -38.53
CA ARG A 403 -5.55 23.99 -37.60
C ARG A 403 -6.19 23.29 -36.39
N PRO A 404 -6.55 21.99 -36.52
CA PRO A 404 -6.71 21.12 -35.34
C PRO A 404 -5.44 21.14 -34.48
N ARG A 405 -5.59 21.01 -33.16
CA ARG A 405 -4.48 21.04 -32.19
C ARG A 405 -3.42 19.96 -32.47
N TYR A 406 -3.85 18.80 -32.96
CA TYR A 406 -3.00 17.68 -33.39
C TYR A 406 -3.47 17.12 -34.75
N PRO A 407 -2.93 17.59 -35.88
CA PRO A 407 -3.39 17.21 -37.21
C PRO A 407 -3.18 15.72 -37.55
N GLU A 408 -2.22 15.06 -36.93
CA GLU A 408 -1.92 13.65 -37.13
C GLU A 408 -3.06 12.75 -36.63
N ILE A 409 -3.62 13.06 -35.47
CA ILE A 409 -4.75 12.31 -34.88
C ILE A 409 -5.98 12.43 -35.76
N VAL A 410 -6.26 13.63 -36.29
CA VAL A 410 -7.41 13.87 -37.16
C VAL A 410 -7.25 13.12 -38.48
N ARG A 411 -6.05 13.12 -39.08
CA ARG A 411 -5.77 12.36 -40.31
C ARG A 411 -6.03 10.86 -40.13
N GLU A 412 -5.59 10.30 -39.01
CA GLU A 412 -5.83 8.89 -38.68
C GLU A 412 -7.30 8.60 -38.39
N LEU A 413 -8.03 9.53 -37.77
CA LEU A 413 -9.46 9.40 -37.51
C LEU A 413 -10.24 9.36 -38.83
N MET A 414 -9.96 10.27 -39.75
CA MET A 414 -10.61 10.32 -41.06
C MET A 414 -10.33 9.03 -41.86
N ARG A 415 -9.12 8.46 -41.77
CA ARG A 415 -8.78 7.18 -42.39
C ARG A 415 -9.56 6.00 -41.81
N ARG A 416 -9.80 5.97 -40.50
CA ARG A 416 -10.48 4.86 -39.81
C ARG A 416 -12.01 4.98 -39.81
N ALA A 417 -12.54 6.18 -40.03
CA ALA A 417 -13.98 6.48 -39.97
C ALA A 417 -14.55 6.98 -41.31
N GLU A 418 -13.86 6.74 -42.44
CA GLU A 418 -14.21 7.26 -43.77
C GLU A 418 -15.66 6.93 -44.20
N ASP A 419 -16.15 5.74 -43.87
CA ASP A 419 -17.51 5.26 -44.22
C ASP A 419 -18.57 5.49 -43.11
N SER A 420 -18.22 6.20 -42.03
CA SER A 420 -19.10 6.40 -40.87
C SER A 420 -20.15 7.48 -41.10
N ARG A 421 -21.40 7.20 -40.70
CA ARG A 421 -22.49 8.20 -40.63
C ARG A 421 -22.57 8.96 -39.30
N LEU A 422 -21.72 8.61 -38.32
CA LEU A 422 -21.71 9.23 -36.99
C LEU A 422 -20.86 10.50 -37.00
N ASP A 423 -21.35 11.55 -36.33
CA ASP A 423 -20.54 12.70 -35.94
C ASP A 423 -19.91 12.50 -34.54
N ILE A 424 -19.01 13.40 -34.13
CA ILE A 424 -18.29 13.28 -32.85
C ILE A 424 -19.23 13.36 -31.63
N ARG A 425 -20.32 14.13 -31.73
CA ARG A 425 -21.28 14.34 -30.63
C ARG A 425 -22.19 13.13 -30.44
N LEU A 426 -22.66 12.55 -31.53
CA LEU A 426 -23.46 11.33 -31.57
C LEU A 426 -22.62 10.13 -31.15
N ALA A 427 -21.36 10.06 -31.59
CA ALA A 427 -20.41 9.06 -31.10
C ALA A 427 -20.20 9.16 -29.58
N ALA A 428 -20.08 10.37 -29.02
CA ALA A 428 -20.00 10.57 -27.58
C ALA A 428 -21.29 10.20 -26.84
N HIS A 429 -22.46 10.48 -27.43
CA HIS A 429 -23.75 10.05 -26.90
C HIS A 429 -23.84 8.53 -26.78
N TRP A 430 -23.48 7.82 -27.85
CA TRP A 430 -23.42 6.36 -27.84
C TRP A 430 -22.34 5.82 -26.91
N GLY A 431 -21.18 6.48 -26.84
CA GLY A 431 -20.13 6.22 -25.86
C GLY A 431 -20.62 6.27 -24.42
N ALA A 432 -21.46 7.25 -24.08
CA ALA A 432 -22.04 7.37 -22.76
C ALA A 432 -23.05 6.26 -22.45
N ARG A 433 -23.87 5.89 -23.43
CA ARG A 433 -24.80 4.75 -23.30
C ARG A 433 -24.09 3.40 -23.22
N MET A 434 -22.91 3.27 -23.83
CA MET A 434 -22.02 2.11 -23.69
C MET A 434 -21.28 2.08 -22.33
N GLY A 435 -21.35 3.17 -21.54
CA GLY A 435 -20.70 3.26 -20.22
C GLY A 435 -19.20 3.61 -20.28
N LEU A 436 -18.71 4.12 -21.42
CA LEU A 436 -17.29 4.48 -21.58
C LEU A 436 -17.00 5.90 -21.09
N VAL A 437 -17.96 6.81 -21.27
CA VAL A 437 -17.80 8.25 -21.02
C VAL A 437 -19.03 8.88 -20.38
N GLU A 438 -18.88 10.07 -19.82
CA GLU A 438 -19.98 10.95 -19.41
C GLU A 438 -19.96 12.21 -20.28
N ILE A 439 -21.13 12.74 -20.62
CA ILE A 439 -21.24 13.97 -21.42
C ILE A 439 -21.59 15.13 -20.50
N ALA A 440 -20.79 16.20 -20.58
CA ALA A 440 -21.02 17.44 -19.86
C ALA A 440 -20.90 18.62 -20.84
N GLY A 441 -22.02 19.01 -21.46
CA GLY A 441 -22.07 20.13 -22.41
C GLY A 441 -21.24 19.87 -23.68
N ASP A 442 -20.14 20.60 -23.84
CA ASP A 442 -19.20 20.51 -24.97
C ASP A 442 -17.99 19.60 -24.71
N ARG A 443 -18.06 18.80 -23.63
CA ARG A 443 -16.97 17.93 -23.17
C ARG A 443 -17.42 16.50 -22.98
N VAL A 444 -16.44 15.62 -23.12
CA VAL A 444 -16.53 14.20 -22.80
C VAL A 444 -15.58 13.92 -21.65
N ARG A 445 -16.07 13.22 -20.64
CA ARG A 445 -15.28 12.77 -19.50
C ARG A 445 -15.14 11.25 -19.52
N PHE A 446 -13.91 10.74 -19.49
CA PHE A 446 -13.67 9.31 -19.34
C PHE A 446 -13.90 8.86 -17.89
N GLN A 447 -14.72 7.83 -17.69
CA GLN A 447 -15.04 7.34 -16.34
C GLN A 447 -13.85 6.60 -15.69
N HIS A 448 -13.05 5.93 -16.51
CA HIS A 448 -11.90 5.13 -16.07
C HIS A 448 -10.63 5.50 -16.83
N SER A 449 -9.57 5.82 -16.09
CA SER A 449 -8.25 6.19 -16.63
C SER A 449 -7.62 5.11 -17.50
N ILE A 450 -7.77 3.84 -17.11
CA ILE A 450 -7.25 2.69 -17.86
C ILE A 450 -7.97 2.54 -19.21
N ILE A 451 -9.28 2.80 -19.26
CA ILE A 451 -10.05 2.77 -20.51
C ILE A 451 -9.59 3.92 -21.42
N GLN A 452 -9.41 5.12 -20.89
CA GLN A 452 -8.85 6.24 -21.66
C GLN A 452 -7.47 5.90 -22.23
N ALA A 453 -6.57 5.32 -21.41
CA ALA A 453 -5.25 4.91 -21.84
C ALA A 453 -5.29 3.86 -22.96
N HIS A 454 -6.18 2.86 -22.86
CA HIS A 454 -6.35 1.84 -23.89
C HIS A 454 -6.97 2.38 -25.19
N LEU A 455 -7.98 3.24 -25.09
CA LEU A 455 -8.56 3.89 -26.27
C LEU A 455 -7.52 4.80 -26.94
N GLY A 456 -6.74 5.55 -26.16
CA GLY A 456 -5.65 6.38 -26.66
C GLY A 456 -4.51 5.57 -27.30
N SER A 457 -4.16 4.40 -26.74
CA SER A 457 -3.08 3.55 -27.29
C SER A 457 -3.35 3.10 -28.72
N ARG A 458 -4.61 3.01 -29.13
CA ARG A 458 -5.01 2.64 -30.49
C ARG A 458 -4.65 3.70 -31.54
N PHE A 459 -4.40 4.95 -31.15
CA PHE A 459 -4.05 6.06 -32.04
C PHE A 459 -2.58 6.48 -31.87
N MET A 460 -1.79 5.76 -31.08
CA MET A 460 -0.37 6.09 -30.84
C MET A 460 0.49 5.92 -32.10
N ASN A 461 0.07 5.10 -33.05
CA ASN A 461 0.70 4.95 -34.37
C ASN A 461 0.74 6.27 -35.17
N ALA A 462 -0.24 7.14 -34.98
CA ALA A 462 -0.29 8.44 -35.65
C ALA A 462 0.75 9.43 -35.09
N VAL A 463 1.15 9.26 -33.82
CA VAL A 463 2.00 10.22 -33.10
C VAL A 463 3.39 9.70 -32.78
N ILE A 464 3.63 8.38 -32.88
CA ILE A 464 4.94 7.73 -32.80
C ILE A 464 5.29 7.23 -34.20
N HIS A 465 5.98 8.06 -34.99
CA HIS A 465 6.40 7.78 -36.37
C HIS A 465 7.79 8.39 -36.64
N ARG A 466 8.36 8.13 -37.82
CA ARG A 466 9.73 8.53 -38.18
C ARG A 466 10.00 10.04 -38.13
N ASP A 467 8.99 10.87 -38.35
CA ASP A 467 9.14 12.32 -38.50
C ASP A 467 8.87 13.10 -37.18
N VAL A 468 8.87 12.40 -36.03
CA VAL A 468 8.70 13.04 -34.71
C VAL A 468 9.97 13.84 -34.37
N PRO A 469 9.85 15.14 -34.03
CA PRO A 469 11.01 15.95 -33.66
C PRO A 469 11.59 15.55 -32.31
N ASP A 470 12.93 15.64 -32.18
CA ASP A 470 13.64 15.36 -30.92
C ASP A 470 13.34 16.40 -29.81
N GLU A 471 12.94 17.63 -30.19
CA GLU A 471 12.68 18.76 -29.30
C GLU A 471 11.20 19.22 -29.31
N PRO A 472 10.68 19.75 -28.17
CA PRO A 472 9.32 20.28 -28.08
C PRO A 472 9.07 21.37 -29.14
N ARG A 473 8.07 21.17 -30.00
CA ARG A 473 7.62 22.18 -30.97
C ARG A 473 6.10 22.33 -30.91
N GLU A 474 5.62 23.57 -31.01
CA GLU A 474 4.18 23.86 -31.02
C GLU A 474 3.48 23.13 -32.18
N GLY A 475 2.36 22.44 -31.87
CA GLY A 475 1.57 21.68 -32.84
C GLY A 475 1.95 20.21 -33.00
N PHE A 476 3.04 19.74 -32.38
CA PHE A 476 3.41 18.31 -32.35
C PHE A 476 2.93 17.67 -31.03
N TYR A 477 2.49 16.40 -31.12
CA TYR A 477 1.98 15.65 -29.97
C TYR A 477 3.07 15.39 -28.91
N PHE A 478 4.16 14.76 -29.34
CA PHE A 478 5.42 14.71 -28.60
C PHE A 478 6.36 15.79 -29.16
N PRO A 479 7.28 16.37 -28.38
CA PRO A 479 7.54 16.19 -26.94
C PRO A 479 6.65 16.92 -25.92
N ALA A 480 5.68 17.75 -26.33
CA ALA A 480 4.85 18.55 -25.42
C ALA A 480 4.11 17.69 -24.37
N ALA A 481 3.55 16.55 -24.77
CA ALA A 481 2.90 15.61 -23.88
C ALA A 481 3.82 15.03 -22.79
N LEU A 482 5.15 15.04 -22.99
CA LEU A 482 6.14 14.49 -22.06
C LEU A 482 6.79 15.56 -21.15
N GLU A 483 6.38 16.84 -21.24
CA GLU A 483 6.81 17.85 -20.27
C GLU A 483 6.18 17.63 -18.89
N LYS A 484 4.91 17.22 -18.88
CA LYS A 484 4.16 16.81 -17.68
C LYS A 484 3.37 15.54 -18.00
N PRO A 485 4.04 14.38 -18.11
CA PRO A 485 3.39 13.17 -18.55
C PRO A 485 2.41 12.67 -17.47
N GLY A 486 1.16 12.51 -17.87
CA GLY A 486 0.16 11.80 -17.08
C GLY A 486 0.44 10.31 -17.02
N ARG A 487 -0.01 9.64 -15.96
CA ARG A 487 0.10 8.17 -15.81
C ARG A 487 -0.61 7.44 -16.96
N GLU A 488 -1.72 8.00 -17.43
CA GLU A 488 -2.54 7.47 -18.51
C GLU A 488 -1.79 7.46 -19.85
N LEU A 489 -0.98 8.48 -20.12
CA LEU A 489 -0.12 8.54 -21.31
C LEU A 489 0.94 7.43 -21.26
N LEU A 490 1.60 7.26 -20.11
CA LEU A 490 2.61 6.20 -19.93
C LEU A 490 2.00 4.80 -20.09
N ILE A 491 0.82 4.56 -19.53
CA ILE A 491 0.07 3.30 -19.74
C ILE A 491 -0.26 3.12 -21.22
N ALA A 492 -0.71 4.18 -21.91
CA ALA A 492 -1.06 4.10 -23.32
C ALA A 492 0.14 3.75 -24.21
N MET A 493 1.32 4.34 -23.94
CA MET A 493 2.56 4.00 -24.65
C MET A 493 3.01 2.55 -24.39
N VAL A 494 2.90 2.08 -23.15
CA VAL A 494 3.17 0.68 -22.78
C VAL A 494 2.21 -0.26 -23.50
N LEU A 495 0.90 0.01 -23.50
CA LEU A 495 -0.09 -0.80 -24.22
C LEU A 495 0.15 -0.78 -25.73
N TYR A 496 0.51 0.37 -26.31
CA TYR A 496 0.79 0.52 -27.73
C TYR A 496 1.92 -0.40 -28.18
N SER A 497 3.00 -0.55 -27.40
CA SER A 497 4.12 -1.42 -27.77
C SER A 497 3.77 -2.93 -27.74
N ARG A 498 2.56 -3.31 -27.32
CA ARG A 498 2.01 -4.67 -27.37
C ARG A 498 0.99 -4.86 -28.50
N THR A 499 0.70 -3.80 -29.26
CA THR A 499 -0.13 -3.87 -30.47
C THR A 499 0.71 -4.29 -31.67
N SER A 500 0.07 -4.79 -32.73
CA SER A 500 0.75 -5.12 -34.00
C SER A 500 1.34 -3.89 -34.70
N GLU A 501 0.77 -2.69 -34.50
CA GLU A 501 1.28 -1.44 -35.07
C GLU A 501 2.49 -0.90 -34.28
N GLY A 502 2.57 -1.21 -32.99
CA GLY A 502 3.65 -0.77 -32.10
C GLY A 502 4.77 -1.79 -31.85
N SER A 503 4.64 -3.03 -32.33
CA SER A 503 5.69 -4.06 -32.24
C SER A 503 6.80 -3.83 -33.26
N CYS A 504 8.06 -4.13 -32.91
CA CYS A 504 9.14 -4.09 -33.89
C CYS A 504 8.95 -5.19 -34.96
N VAL A 505 9.15 -4.84 -36.24
CA VAL A 505 9.10 -5.78 -37.37
C VAL A 505 10.54 -6.17 -37.74
N HIS A 506 11.18 -7.04 -36.94
CA HIS A 506 12.53 -7.55 -37.25
C HIS A 506 12.53 -8.94 -37.91
N ASP A 507 11.36 -9.61 -37.97
CA ASP A 507 11.24 -11.02 -38.36
C ASP A 507 10.69 -11.26 -39.78
N GLN A 508 10.55 -10.20 -40.59
CA GLN A 508 10.22 -10.33 -42.00
C GLN A 508 11.52 -10.20 -42.80
N THR A 509 11.85 -11.26 -43.54
CA THR A 509 13.00 -11.37 -44.45
C THR A 509 13.36 -10.01 -45.07
N PRO A 510 14.64 -9.58 -44.99
CA PRO A 510 15.03 -8.29 -45.55
C PRO A 510 14.72 -8.31 -47.06
N SER A 511 13.73 -7.54 -47.48
CA SER A 511 13.59 -7.18 -48.88
C SER A 511 14.89 -6.49 -49.27
N THR A 512 15.63 -7.11 -50.17
CA THR A 512 17.02 -6.84 -50.58
C THR A 512 17.30 -5.44 -51.14
N ASP A 513 16.35 -4.50 -51.08
CA ASP A 513 16.47 -3.18 -51.69
C ASP A 513 16.02 -2.07 -50.72
N ALA A 514 16.81 -1.79 -49.68
CA ALA A 514 16.97 -0.44 -49.10
C ALA A 514 17.97 -0.47 -47.94
N GLY A 515 19.17 0.08 -48.14
CA GLY A 515 20.15 0.35 -47.07
C GLY A 515 19.75 1.53 -46.18
N GLY A 516 18.54 1.52 -45.63
CA GLY A 516 18.07 2.48 -44.61
C GLY A 516 17.93 1.79 -43.25
N GLU A 517 18.34 2.46 -42.17
CA GLU A 517 18.15 1.97 -40.80
C GLU A 517 16.68 1.54 -40.58
N LEU A 518 16.47 0.29 -40.11
CA LEU A 518 15.13 -0.18 -39.75
C LEU A 518 14.62 0.64 -38.55
N TRP A 519 13.66 1.52 -38.80
CA TRP A 519 12.97 2.24 -37.74
C TRP A 519 12.08 1.28 -36.93
N CYS A 520 12.33 1.16 -35.62
CA CYS A 520 11.42 0.46 -34.70
C CYS A 520 10.60 1.46 -33.85
N PRO A 521 9.25 1.34 -33.80
CA PRO A 521 8.39 2.12 -32.90
C PRO A 521 8.74 1.98 -31.41
N VAL A 522 9.13 0.77 -30.97
CA VAL A 522 9.51 0.46 -29.58
C VAL A 522 10.76 1.26 -29.18
N ALA A 523 11.79 1.23 -30.02
CA ALA A 523 13.03 1.97 -29.81
C ALA A 523 12.77 3.49 -29.73
N ALA A 524 11.97 4.02 -30.67
CA ALA A 524 11.58 5.42 -30.67
C ALA A 524 10.80 5.83 -29.40
N ALA A 525 9.82 5.02 -28.99
CA ALA A 525 9.04 5.26 -27.78
C ALA A 525 9.90 5.22 -26.50
N ARG A 526 10.83 4.26 -26.41
CA ARG A 526 11.81 4.18 -25.32
C ARG A 526 12.66 5.44 -25.24
N ASP A 527 13.22 5.87 -26.36
CA ASP A 527 14.17 6.99 -26.39
C ASP A 527 13.46 8.32 -26.07
N LEU A 528 12.21 8.50 -26.50
CA LEU A 528 11.36 9.63 -26.08
C LEU A 528 11.19 9.70 -24.56
N LEU A 529 10.86 8.56 -23.92
CA LEU A 529 10.68 8.48 -22.47
C LEU A 529 11.99 8.70 -21.72
N LEU A 530 13.08 8.10 -22.20
CA LEU A 530 14.39 8.21 -21.58
C LEU A 530 14.92 9.66 -21.65
N ASN A 531 14.73 10.34 -22.78
CA ASN A 531 15.11 11.73 -22.94
C ASN A 531 14.24 12.66 -22.07
N ALA A 532 12.94 12.38 -21.95
CA ALA A 532 12.05 13.11 -21.04
C ALA A 532 12.48 12.96 -19.56
N ALA A 533 12.82 11.74 -19.13
CA ALA A 533 13.32 11.48 -17.78
C ALA A 533 14.62 12.26 -17.50
N CYS A 534 15.56 12.28 -18.45
CA CYS A 534 16.81 13.03 -18.31
C CYS A 534 16.59 14.56 -18.27
N ARG A 535 15.70 15.10 -19.10
CA ARG A 535 15.37 16.54 -19.06
C ARG A 535 14.77 16.94 -17.70
N ALA A 536 13.83 16.15 -17.19
CA ALA A 536 13.21 16.37 -15.89
C ALA A 536 14.25 16.36 -14.73
N GLN A 537 15.36 15.63 -14.90
CA GLN A 537 16.48 15.66 -13.96
C GLN A 537 17.36 16.93 -14.12
N MET A 538 17.69 17.32 -15.36
CA MET A 538 18.62 18.44 -15.64
C MET A 538 18.07 19.82 -15.28
N THR A 539 16.75 20.05 -15.37
CA THR A 539 16.12 21.32 -14.93
C THR A 539 16.46 21.68 -13.47
N ARG A 540 16.91 20.70 -12.67
CA ARG A 540 17.38 20.87 -11.29
C ARG A 540 18.81 21.38 -11.15
N GLY A 541 19.71 21.09 -12.11
CA GLY A 541 21.12 21.49 -12.05
C GLY A 541 21.29 23.02 -12.03
N HIS A 542 20.50 23.71 -12.84
CA HIS A 542 20.52 25.18 -12.92
C HIS A 542 19.90 25.88 -11.70
N LEU A 543 18.89 25.29 -11.05
CA LEU A 543 18.27 25.86 -9.84
C LEU A 543 19.15 25.75 -8.59
N ARG A 544 20.05 24.76 -8.51
CA ARG A 544 21.06 24.67 -7.44
C ARG A 544 22.18 25.70 -7.63
N ALA A 545 22.65 25.92 -8.85
CA ALA A 545 23.71 26.88 -9.14
C ALA A 545 23.29 28.34 -8.88
N SER A 546 22.02 28.70 -9.10
CA SER A 546 21.55 30.07 -8.84
C SER A 546 21.20 30.37 -7.38
N SER A 547 21.24 29.36 -6.49
CA SER A 547 20.90 29.56 -5.07
C SER A 547 22.05 30.15 -4.22
N ASP A 548 23.28 30.17 -4.77
CA ASP A 548 24.43 30.86 -4.18
C ASP A 548 24.54 32.34 -4.60
N GLU A 549 23.79 32.78 -5.62
CA GLU A 549 23.69 34.21 -6.00
C GLU A 549 22.31 34.76 -5.63
N ARG A 550 22.13 35.12 -4.36
CA ARG A 550 20.97 35.92 -3.94
C ARG A 550 21.05 37.32 -4.54
N VAL A 551 20.31 37.56 -5.63
CA VAL A 551 19.91 38.91 -6.02
C VAL A 551 18.60 39.26 -5.30
N PRO A 552 18.57 40.26 -4.40
CA PRO A 552 17.35 40.67 -3.73
C PRO A 552 16.50 41.55 -4.67
N GLY A 553 15.29 41.12 -5.02
CA GLY A 553 14.29 42.03 -5.62
C GLY A 553 13.34 41.51 -6.71
N ALA A 554 13.32 40.22 -7.07
CA ALA A 554 12.36 39.68 -8.04
C ALA A 554 11.21 38.91 -7.34
N GLY A 555 9.97 39.21 -7.73
CA GLY A 555 8.74 38.93 -6.98
C GLY A 555 8.46 37.48 -6.57
N ASP A 556 7.91 37.34 -5.36
CA ASP A 556 7.69 36.08 -4.62
C ASP A 556 6.74 35.06 -5.27
N ALA A 557 5.91 35.46 -6.24
CA ALA A 557 4.85 34.61 -6.80
C ALA A 557 5.33 33.55 -7.81
N SER A 558 6.33 33.86 -8.65
CA SER A 558 6.84 32.90 -9.66
C SER A 558 7.75 31.82 -9.06
N VAL A 559 8.48 32.18 -7.99
CA VAL A 559 9.37 31.28 -7.25
C VAL A 559 8.57 30.21 -6.50
N HIS A 560 7.38 30.55 -5.98
CA HIS A 560 6.52 29.62 -5.25
C HIS A 560 5.81 28.62 -6.18
N ALA A 561 5.38 29.04 -7.37
CA ALA A 561 4.85 28.13 -8.39
C ALA A 561 5.92 27.15 -8.90
N GLN A 562 7.14 27.64 -9.19
CA GLN A 562 8.28 26.79 -9.58
C GLN A 562 8.72 25.83 -8.46
N ALA A 563 8.63 26.26 -7.20
CA ALA A 563 8.86 25.38 -6.06
C ALA A 563 7.77 24.32 -5.88
N PHE A 564 6.53 24.53 -6.35
CA PHE A 564 5.44 23.54 -6.38
C PHE A 564 5.63 22.52 -7.51
N PHE A 565 6.09 22.96 -8.69
CA PHE A 565 6.41 22.07 -9.81
C PHE A 565 7.65 21.21 -9.56
N GLY A 566 8.60 21.65 -8.74
CA GLY A 566 9.69 20.82 -8.22
C GLY A 566 9.26 19.55 -7.47
N ARG A 567 7.99 19.49 -7.00
CA ARG A 567 7.50 18.54 -5.98
C ARG A 567 6.99 17.21 -6.54
N THR A 568 6.56 17.16 -7.81
CA THR A 568 6.04 15.96 -8.51
C THR A 568 7.04 15.32 -9.48
N LEU A 569 8.17 15.99 -9.73
CA LEU A 569 9.14 15.56 -10.74
C LEU A 569 9.81 14.22 -10.38
N HIS A 570 10.11 13.94 -9.11
CA HIS A 570 10.80 12.70 -8.73
C HIS A 570 9.95 11.45 -8.91
N THR A 571 8.66 11.51 -8.61
CA THR A 571 7.73 10.40 -8.84
C THR A 571 7.47 10.20 -10.33
N ASN A 572 7.33 11.29 -11.08
CA ASN A 572 7.11 11.22 -12.53
C ASN A 572 8.35 10.65 -13.26
N VAL A 573 9.57 11.01 -12.82
CA VAL A 573 10.83 10.43 -13.33
C VAL A 573 10.87 8.92 -13.10
N LEU A 574 10.46 8.43 -11.93
CA LEU A 574 10.39 6.99 -11.65
C LEU A 574 9.37 6.29 -12.57
N GLU A 575 8.21 6.89 -12.82
CA GLU A 575 7.21 6.34 -13.75
C GLU A 575 7.70 6.33 -15.21
N LEU A 576 8.43 7.35 -15.63
CA LEU A 576 9.06 7.40 -16.96
C LEU A 576 10.09 6.28 -17.15
N TYR A 577 10.97 6.06 -16.17
CA TYR A 577 11.93 4.94 -16.22
C TYR A 577 11.22 3.58 -16.24
N ALA A 578 10.14 3.43 -15.44
CA ALA A 578 9.37 2.19 -15.42
C ALA A 578 8.76 1.89 -16.79
N ALA A 579 8.09 2.88 -17.41
CA ALA A 579 7.51 2.74 -18.73
C ALA A 579 8.57 2.47 -19.82
N ALA A 580 9.74 3.13 -19.74
CA ALA A 580 10.84 2.89 -20.66
C ALA A 580 11.38 1.45 -20.58
N LEU A 581 11.54 0.89 -19.37
CA LEU A 581 11.96 -0.51 -19.17
C LEU A 581 10.92 -1.51 -19.70
N GLU A 582 9.64 -1.24 -19.44
CA GLU A 582 8.54 -2.08 -19.95
C GLU A 582 8.52 -2.08 -21.48
N ILE A 583 8.65 -0.93 -22.13
CA ILE A 583 8.68 -0.83 -23.60
C ILE A 583 9.94 -1.49 -24.16
N ASP A 584 11.11 -1.19 -23.61
CA ASP A 584 12.40 -1.76 -24.06
C ASP A 584 12.43 -3.29 -24.01
N SER A 585 11.72 -3.92 -23.05
CA SER A 585 11.61 -5.38 -22.98
C SER A 585 10.96 -6.03 -24.22
N MET A 586 10.25 -5.25 -25.03
CA MET A 586 9.63 -5.70 -26.29
C MET A 586 10.54 -5.51 -27.52
N ASP A 587 11.63 -4.76 -27.40
CA ASP A 587 12.60 -4.54 -28.48
C ASP A 587 13.30 -5.86 -28.85
N ALA A 588 13.70 -6.03 -30.12
CA ALA A 588 14.53 -7.16 -30.51
C ALA A 588 15.95 -7.05 -29.92
N GLU A 589 16.44 -5.81 -29.74
CA GLU A 589 17.73 -5.50 -29.09
C GLU A 589 17.52 -4.55 -27.89
N PRO A 590 16.99 -5.06 -26.75
CA PRO A 590 16.76 -4.27 -25.54
C PRO A 590 18.04 -3.60 -25.03
N GLN A 591 17.95 -2.31 -24.71
CA GLN A 591 19.00 -1.50 -24.10
C GLN A 591 18.79 -1.31 -22.58
N GLN A 592 18.27 -2.33 -21.89
CA GLN A 592 17.95 -2.26 -20.45
C GLN A 592 19.10 -1.73 -19.59
N HIS A 593 20.35 -2.13 -19.89
CA HIS A 593 21.54 -1.65 -19.21
C HIS A 593 21.68 -0.13 -19.26
N ARG A 594 21.42 0.50 -20.42
CA ARG A 594 21.49 1.96 -20.59
C ARG A 594 20.47 2.69 -19.72
N ILE A 595 19.25 2.16 -19.66
CA ILE A 595 18.17 2.74 -18.83
C ILE A 595 18.51 2.57 -17.35
N ALA A 596 18.92 1.37 -16.96
CA ALA A 596 19.25 1.03 -15.57
C ALA A 596 20.46 1.78 -15.04
N MET A 597 21.50 2.00 -15.87
CA MET A 597 22.66 2.80 -15.50
C MET A 597 22.28 4.26 -15.20
N ARG A 598 21.44 4.87 -16.05
CA ARG A 598 20.93 6.24 -15.83
C ARG A 598 20.04 6.33 -14.58
N LEU A 599 19.24 5.30 -14.31
CA LEU A 599 18.45 5.22 -13.09
C LEU A 599 19.36 5.09 -11.85
N CYS A 600 20.38 4.25 -11.93
CA CYS A 600 21.35 4.01 -10.85
C CYS A 600 22.10 5.30 -10.47
N THR A 601 22.54 6.09 -11.44
CA THR A 601 23.20 7.38 -11.16
C THR A 601 22.25 8.41 -10.55
N ALA A 602 20.99 8.42 -10.98
CA ALA A 602 20.00 9.36 -10.45
C ALA A 602 19.43 8.95 -9.08
N TRP A 603 19.54 7.67 -8.69
CA TRP A 603 18.86 7.08 -7.55
C TRP A 603 19.08 7.79 -6.20
N PRO A 604 20.32 8.17 -5.82
CA PRO A 604 20.59 8.86 -4.54
C PRO A 604 19.97 10.26 -4.49
N ASP A 605 19.80 10.91 -5.64
CA ASP A 605 19.27 12.26 -5.77
C ASP A 605 17.74 12.32 -5.77
N LEU A 606 17.07 11.17 -5.87
CA LEU A 606 15.61 11.07 -5.83
C LEU A 606 15.09 11.34 -4.42
N ARG A 607 14.75 12.60 -4.14
CA ARG A 607 14.20 13.05 -2.86
C ARG A 607 12.78 13.57 -3.07
N ALA A 608 11.80 12.94 -2.44
CA ALA A 608 10.46 13.51 -2.37
C ALA A 608 10.22 14.16 -1.01
N ARG A 609 9.37 15.19 -0.99
CA ARG A 609 8.90 15.81 0.27
C ARG A 609 8.11 14.82 1.12
N ASP A 610 7.43 13.87 0.47
CA ASP A 610 6.75 12.73 1.09
C ASP A 610 7.53 11.42 0.86
N PRO A 611 8.23 10.89 1.89
CA PRO A 611 8.86 9.59 1.83
C PRO A 611 7.91 8.45 1.50
N ARG A 612 6.61 8.56 1.85
CA ARG A 612 5.63 7.48 1.60
C ARG A 612 5.30 7.36 0.12
N THR A 613 4.92 8.45 -0.54
CA THR A 613 4.64 8.46 -1.98
C THR A 613 5.85 8.03 -2.79
N LEU A 614 7.07 8.47 -2.40
CA LEU A 614 8.30 8.01 -3.04
C LEU A 614 8.53 6.51 -2.86
N ARG A 615 8.30 5.97 -1.66
CA ARG A 615 8.44 4.54 -1.38
C ARG A 615 7.48 3.72 -2.25
N VAL A 616 6.23 4.16 -2.41
CA VAL A 616 5.25 3.50 -3.28
C VAL A 616 5.72 3.52 -4.74
N ALA A 617 6.18 4.68 -5.24
CA ALA A 617 6.69 4.81 -6.61
C ALA A 617 7.93 3.93 -6.85
N LYS A 618 8.89 3.91 -5.92
CA LYS A 618 10.07 3.03 -5.96
C LYS A 618 9.66 1.55 -5.97
N SER A 619 8.72 1.15 -5.13
CA SER A 619 8.24 -0.23 -5.07
C SER A 619 7.59 -0.67 -6.38
N LEU A 620 6.79 0.21 -7.01
CA LEU A 620 6.18 -0.06 -8.31
C LEU A 620 7.23 -0.19 -9.43
N LEU A 621 8.22 0.70 -9.44
CA LEU A 621 9.33 0.63 -10.40
C LEU A 621 10.12 -0.68 -10.25
N VAL A 622 10.46 -1.08 -9.01
CA VAL A 622 11.20 -2.34 -8.75
C VAL A 622 10.44 -3.55 -9.29
N SER A 623 9.14 -3.63 -9.03
CA SER A 623 8.27 -4.70 -9.55
C SER A 623 8.27 -4.72 -11.09
N ARG A 624 8.07 -3.57 -11.75
CA ARG A 624 8.09 -3.47 -13.22
C ARG A 624 9.45 -3.77 -13.83
N PHE A 625 10.54 -3.35 -13.18
CA PHE A 625 11.89 -3.65 -13.62
C PHE A 625 12.16 -5.16 -13.53
N GLY A 626 11.80 -5.81 -12.41
CA GLY A 626 11.89 -7.27 -12.28
C GLY A 626 11.13 -8.04 -13.37
N GLU A 627 9.90 -7.62 -13.68
CA GLU A 627 9.10 -8.18 -14.77
C GLU A 627 9.78 -8.00 -16.14
N ALA A 628 10.27 -6.79 -16.45
CA ALA A 628 10.95 -6.48 -17.71
C ALA A 628 12.24 -7.30 -17.90
N MET A 629 13.04 -7.49 -16.85
CA MET A 629 14.25 -8.32 -16.91
C MET A 629 13.93 -9.79 -17.16
N ARG A 630 12.90 -10.33 -16.51
CA ARG A 630 12.45 -11.71 -16.76
C ARG A 630 11.92 -11.89 -18.17
N GLY A 631 11.26 -10.87 -18.73
CA GLY A 631 10.84 -10.84 -20.14
C GLY A 631 12.03 -11.01 -21.10
N VAL A 632 13.11 -10.25 -20.87
CA VAL A 632 14.34 -10.33 -21.67
C VAL A 632 15.08 -11.66 -21.44
N ALA A 633 15.18 -12.12 -20.19
CA ALA A 633 15.86 -13.36 -19.84
C ALA A 633 15.28 -14.59 -20.56
N ARG A 634 13.96 -14.62 -20.79
CA ARG A 634 13.29 -15.72 -21.53
C ARG A 634 13.75 -15.84 -22.98
N ARG A 635 14.31 -14.78 -23.57
CA ARG A 635 14.79 -14.79 -24.96
C ARG A 635 16.18 -15.40 -25.12
N ALA A 636 16.85 -15.75 -24.01
CA ALA A 636 18.14 -16.46 -23.89
C ALA A 636 19.37 -15.86 -24.61
N THR A 637 19.17 -15.00 -25.61
CA THR A 637 20.21 -14.37 -26.43
C THR A 637 20.72 -13.04 -25.84
N LEU A 638 20.08 -12.52 -24.79
CA LEU A 638 20.28 -11.16 -24.28
C LEU A 638 20.57 -11.17 -22.77
N ARG A 639 21.39 -10.21 -22.31
CA ARG A 639 21.77 -10.07 -20.89
C ARG A 639 20.87 -9.04 -20.18
N PRO A 640 20.05 -9.43 -19.19
CA PRO A 640 19.24 -8.50 -18.42
C PRO A 640 20.08 -7.69 -17.41
N ALA A 641 19.56 -6.53 -16.99
CA ALA A 641 20.24 -5.56 -16.13
C ALA A 641 20.19 -5.90 -14.61
N TYR A 642 20.52 -7.14 -14.24
CA TYR A 642 20.50 -7.59 -12.83
C TYR A 642 21.60 -6.92 -11.97
N LEU A 643 22.76 -6.60 -12.57
CA LEU A 643 23.86 -5.95 -11.86
C LEU A 643 23.47 -4.53 -11.41
N GLU A 644 22.81 -3.79 -12.28
CA GLU A 644 22.39 -2.41 -12.04
C GLU A 644 21.29 -2.36 -10.99
N LEU A 645 20.34 -3.31 -11.03
CA LEU A 645 19.32 -3.41 -9.99
C LEU A 645 19.94 -3.76 -8.63
N PHE A 646 20.99 -4.60 -8.61
CA PHE A 646 21.74 -4.88 -7.40
C PHE A 646 22.46 -3.63 -6.87
N GLU A 647 23.09 -2.82 -7.73
CA GLU A 647 23.71 -1.54 -7.33
C GLU A 647 22.69 -0.55 -6.75
N ILE A 648 21.50 -0.48 -7.33
CA ILE A 648 20.39 0.32 -6.79
C ILE A 648 20.05 -0.12 -5.37
N ALA A 649 20.04 -1.43 -5.09
CA ALA A 649 19.78 -1.94 -3.74
C ALA A 649 20.87 -1.56 -2.74
N CYS A 650 22.14 -1.51 -3.16
CA CYS A 650 23.24 -1.05 -2.32
C CYS A 650 23.14 0.44 -1.97
N GLN A 651 22.55 1.24 -2.86
CA GLN A 651 22.32 2.67 -2.62
C GLN A 651 21.03 2.95 -1.83
N GLU A 652 20.06 2.04 -1.85
CA GLU A 652 18.73 2.27 -1.27
C GLU A 652 18.72 2.20 0.27
N PRO A 653 18.36 3.28 0.97
CA PRO A 653 18.27 3.28 2.44
C PRO A 653 17.02 2.56 2.96
N SER A 654 15.93 2.50 2.18
CA SER A 654 14.66 1.88 2.62
C SER A 654 14.74 0.36 2.63
N TYR A 655 14.62 -0.24 3.82
CA TYR A 655 14.60 -1.69 4.00
C TYR A 655 13.52 -2.40 3.14
N PRO A 656 12.25 -1.98 3.12
CA PRO A 656 11.22 -2.64 2.30
C PRO A 656 11.54 -2.66 0.80
N ILE A 657 12.17 -1.61 0.28
CA ILE A 657 12.55 -1.53 -1.14
C ILE A 657 13.71 -2.46 -1.44
N ARG A 658 14.72 -2.57 -0.56
CA ARG A 658 15.80 -3.54 -0.72
C ARG A 658 15.30 -4.98 -0.71
N VAL A 659 14.37 -5.31 0.19
CA VAL A 659 13.75 -6.65 0.22
C VAL A 659 12.99 -6.93 -1.08
N ALA A 660 12.21 -5.97 -1.58
CA ALA A 660 11.52 -6.10 -2.87
C ALA A 660 12.52 -6.35 -4.01
N ILE A 661 13.62 -5.60 -4.07
CA ILE A 661 14.69 -5.81 -5.06
C ILE A 661 15.29 -7.21 -4.94
N ALA A 662 15.60 -7.67 -3.72
CA ALA A 662 16.15 -9.00 -3.50
C ALA A 662 15.21 -10.11 -3.98
N GLN A 663 13.90 -9.95 -3.77
CA GLN A 663 12.90 -10.92 -4.24
C GLN A 663 12.79 -10.94 -5.78
N GLU A 664 12.84 -9.77 -6.43
CA GLU A 664 12.80 -9.68 -7.90
C GLU A 664 14.05 -10.29 -8.55
N ILE A 665 15.25 -10.01 -8.01
CA ILE A 665 16.51 -10.64 -8.47
C ILE A 665 16.49 -12.15 -8.17
N GLY A 666 16.02 -12.55 -6.99
CA GLY A 666 15.91 -13.94 -6.57
C GLY A 666 14.86 -14.77 -7.34
N ALA A 667 14.03 -14.12 -8.17
CA ALA A 667 13.15 -14.77 -9.15
C ALA A 667 13.77 -14.83 -10.57
N GLY A 668 14.98 -14.30 -10.75
CA GLY A 668 15.67 -14.20 -12.04
C GLY A 668 16.38 -15.47 -12.51
N GLY A 669 16.51 -16.50 -11.67
CA GLY A 669 17.06 -17.81 -12.04
C GLY A 669 18.51 -17.76 -12.51
N ASP A 670 18.84 -18.55 -13.54
CA ASP A 670 20.20 -18.73 -14.05
C ASP A 670 20.81 -17.42 -14.57
N ALA A 671 20.01 -16.58 -15.23
CA ALA A 671 20.47 -15.30 -15.77
C ALA A 671 20.93 -14.35 -14.65
N ALA A 672 20.20 -14.30 -13.54
CA ALA A 672 20.58 -13.48 -12.38
C ALA A 672 21.84 -14.03 -11.70
N PHE A 673 21.95 -15.36 -11.54
CA PHE A 673 23.13 -15.98 -10.95
C PHE A 673 24.39 -15.75 -11.79
N ALA A 674 24.33 -15.95 -13.11
CA ALA A 674 25.47 -15.76 -14.01
C ALA A 674 26.04 -14.33 -13.94
N THR A 675 25.19 -13.32 -13.77
CA THR A 675 25.63 -11.92 -13.63
C THR A 675 26.21 -11.61 -12.25
N LEU A 676 25.66 -12.20 -11.18
CA LEU A 676 25.99 -11.84 -9.79
C LEU A 676 26.99 -12.79 -9.11
N GLN A 677 27.33 -13.92 -9.74
CA GLN A 677 28.22 -14.96 -9.19
C GLN A 677 29.49 -14.41 -8.52
N PRO A 678 30.22 -13.41 -9.06
CA PRO A 678 31.44 -12.90 -8.42
C PRO A 678 31.20 -12.26 -7.05
N ARG A 679 30.01 -11.69 -6.81
CA ARG A 679 29.66 -11.02 -5.55
C ARG A 679 29.12 -11.98 -4.49
N LEU A 680 28.39 -13.01 -4.93
CA LEU A 680 27.70 -13.95 -4.04
C LEU A 680 28.63 -14.84 -3.20
N ARG A 681 29.93 -14.88 -3.53
CA ARG A 681 30.98 -15.53 -2.70
C ARG A 681 31.13 -14.91 -1.30
N GLY A 682 30.55 -13.72 -1.10
CA GLY A 682 30.49 -13.04 0.19
C GLY A 682 31.76 -12.27 0.54
N PRO A 683 31.80 -11.66 1.73
CA PRO A 683 32.96 -10.88 2.17
C PRO A 683 34.15 -11.83 2.30
N GLN A 684 35.12 -11.69 1.38
CA GLN A 684 36.44 -12.27 1.52
C GLN A 684 37.20 -11.41 2.53
N VAL A 685 37.62 -11.99 3.66
CA VAL A 685 38.66 -11.34 4.47
C VAL A 685 39.95 -11.48 3.67
N VAL A 686 40.23 -10.47 2.85
CA VAL A 686 41.58 -10.27 2.36
C VAL A 686 42.38 -9.79 3.56
N HIS A 687 43.18 -10.70 4.12
CA HIS A 687 44.26 -10.34 5.02
C HIS A 687 45.12 -9.27 4.33
N GLY A 688 45.09 -8.04 4.84
CA GLY A 688 46.14 -7.06 4.62
C GLY A 688 46.30 -6.45 3.22
N GLN A 689 45.42 -6.72 2.26
CA GLN A 689 45.34 -5.95 1.02
C GLN A 689 43.91 -5.50 0.80
N ARG A 690 43.66 -4.23 1.11
CA ARG A 690 42.55 -3.47 0.52
C ARG A 690 42.68 -3.69 -0.99
N MET A 691 41.87 -4.57 -1.57
CA MET A 691 41.85 -4.77 -3.01
C MET A 691 41.53 -3.39 -3.58
N GLU A 692 42.46 -2.82 -4.35
CA GLU A 692 42.29 -1.55 -5.07
C GLU A 692 41.11 -1.66 -6.03
N ARG A 693 39.87 -1.57 -5.52
CA ARG A 693 38.70 -1.13 -6.27
C ARG A 693 38.72 0.39 -6.28
N GLY A 694 39.76 0.94 -6.91
CA GLY A 694 40.06 2.38 -6.93
C GLY A 694 41.12 2.81 -7.94
N ASN A 695 41.62 1.90 -8.80
CA ASN A 695 42.74 2.20 -9.69
C ASN A 695 42.41 3.10 -10.90
N GLU A 696 41.22 3.70 -10.96
CA GLU A 696 40.89 4.77 -11.92
C GLU A 696 40.83 6.17 -11.28
N GLN A 697 40.69 6.29 -9.96
CA GLN A 697 40.63 7.58 -9.27
C GLN A 697 41.94 7.94 -8.56
N GLU A 698 42.68 6.96 -8.04
CA GLU A 698 43.98 7.18 -7.38
C GLU A 698 45.08 7.50 -8.40
N VAL A 699 45.06 6.84 -9.57
CA VAL A 699 45.90 7.20 -10.73
C VAL A 699 45.54 8.59 -11.26
N MET A 700 44.27 9.02 -11.18
CA MET A 700 43.88 10.37 -11.62
C MET A 700 44.35 11.44 -10.63
N LEU A 701 44.27 11.20 -9.32
CA LEU A 701 44.74 12.15 -8.31
C LEU A 701 46.27 12.31 -8.30
N GLU A 702 47.04 11.23 -8.51
CA GLU A 702 48.50 11.31 -8.68
C GLU A 702 48.90 11.98 -10.02
N LEU A 703 48.07 11.88 -11.06
CA LEU A 703 48.25 12.63 -12.32
C LEU A 703 47.85 14.12 -12.20
N TYR A 704 46.98 14.50 -11.26
CA TYR A 704 46.55 15.88 -11.04
C TYR A 704 47.40 16.66 -10.02
N ASP A 705 48.13 15.98 -9.11
CA ASP A 705 49.08 16.63 -8.20
C ASP A 705 50.44 16.95 -8.87
N GLY A 706 50.75 16.29 -9.98
CA GLY A 706 51.98 16.51 -10.76
C GLY A 706 51.91 17.62 -11.82
N GLN A 707 50.77 18.31 -11.99
CA GLN A 707 50.55 19.28 -13.06
C GLN A 707 49.98 20.64 -12.60
N GLN A 708 50.17 21.03 -11.34
CA GLN A 708 49.97 22.43 -10.94
C GLN A 708 51.21 23.25 -11.32
N PRO A 709 51.07 24.35 -12.10
CA PRO A 709 52.14 25.31 -12.25
C PRO A 709 52.49 25.90 -10.89
N GLU A 710 53.77 25.89 -10.52
CA GLU A 710 54.32 26.69 -9.43
C GLU A 710 54.04 28.18 -9.72
N LEU A 711 52.85 28.65 -9.34
CA LEU A 711 52.48 30.05 -9.38
C LEU A 711 53.17 30.74 -8.21
N ILE A 712 54.18 31.52 -8.58
CA ILE A 712 54.83 32.55 -7.79
C ILE A 712 53.74 33.49 -7.23
N ALA A 713 53.19 33.16 -6.07
CA ALA A 713 52.35 34.03 -5.25
C ALA A 713 52.82 34.04 -3.78
N GLY A 714 54.06 33.59 -3.54
CA GLY A 714 54.70 33.53 -2.22
C GLY A 714 55.42 34.81 -1.78
N GLN A 715 55.44 35.87 -2.59
CA GLN A 715 56.15 37.12 -2.24
C GLN A 715 55.24 38.32 -1.99
N GLU A 716 54.05 38.41 -2.58
CA GLU A 716 53.13 39.53 -2.32
C GLU A 716 52.29 39.36 -1.04
N THR A 717 51.96 38.12 -0.66
CA THR A 717 51.24 37.84 0.59
C THR A 717 52.11 38.03 1.84
N ARG A 718 53.44 38.15 1.71
CA ARG A 718 54.33 38.47 2.86
C ARG A 718 54.37 39.97 3.17
N SER A 719 54.11 40.84 2.20
CA SER A 719 54.10 42.30 2.41
C SER A 719 52.80 42.79 3.08
N HIS A 720 51.66 42.15 2.80
CA HIS A 720 50.39 42.45 3.48
C HIS A 720 50.28 41.86 4.90
N ARG A 721 51.07 40.84 5.25
CA ARG A 721 51.07 40.18 6.58
C ARG A 721 51.59 41.06 7.73
N GLN A 722 52.30 42.15 7.42
CA GLN A 722 52.90 43.01 8.44
C GLN A 722 52.02 44.19 8.87
N ALA A 723 50.85 44.39 8.24
CA ALA A 723 49.93 45.49 8.53
C ALA A 723 48.47 45.03 8.79
N GLU A 724 48.27 43.76 9.16
CA GLU A 724 46.95 43.24 9.51
C GLU A 724 46.75 43.28 11.03
N GLY A 725 45.78 44.09 11.48
CA GLY A 725 45.40 44.17 12.89
C GLY A 725 44.86 42.83 13.42
N GLU A 726 44.99 42.61 14.74
CA GLU A 726 44.62 41.35 15.41
C GLU A 726 43.26 40.77 15.00
N ALA A 727 42.27 41.63 14.74
CA ALA A 727 40.92 41.23 14.32
C ALA A 727 40.87 40.50 12.96
N ALA A 728 41.72 40.87 11.99
CA ALA A 728 41.78 40.22 10.69
C ALA A 728 42.41 38.82 10.80
N ARG A 729 43.37 38.66 11.71
CA ARG A 729 44.00 37.37 12.02
C ARG A 729 43.03 36.42 12.72
N THR A 730 42.29 36.88 13.72
CA THR A 730 41.28 36.05 14.42
C THR A 730 40.16 35.59 13.48
N LYS A 731 39.73 36.47 12.55
CA LYS A 731 38.71 36.13 11.55
C LYS A 731 39.18 35.02 10.61
N ARG A 732 40.42 35.07 10.12
CA ARG A 732 41.00 34.02 9.27
C ARG A 732 41.19 32.69 10.01
N GLU A 733 41.66 32.73 11.26
CA GLU A 733 41.78 31.51 12.09
C GLU A 733 40.42 30.86 12.36
N LEU A 734 39.35 31.66 12.50
CA LEU A 734 37.98 31.15 12.61
C LEU A 734 37.50 30.52 11.29
N GLU A 735 37.73 31.18 10.15
CA GLU A 735 37.37 30.66 8.82
C GLU A 735 38.15 29.37 8.46
N GLU A 736 39.43 29.27 8.83
CA GLU A 736 40.22 28.04 8.67
C GLU A 736 39.71 26.90 9.54
N ARG A 737 39.34 27.17 10.81
CA ARG A 737 38.70 26.17 11.68
C ARG A 737 37.33 25.76 11.17
N GLU A 738 36.56 26.67 10.58
CA GLU A 738 35.28 26.36 9.95
C GLU A 738 35.46 25.50 8.70
N ARG A 739 36.45 25.81 7.85
CA ARG A 739 36.82 24.97 6.70
C ARG A 739 37.28 23.58 7.12
N GLN A 740 38.18 23.48 8.09
CA GLN A 740 38.65 22.19 8.62
C GLN A 740 37.49 21.36 9.18
N ARG A 741 36.60 21.97 9.99
CA ARG A 741 35.39 21.28 10.48
C ARG A 741 34.47 20.82 9.35
N HIS A 742 34.33 21.63 8.29
CA HIS A 742 33.50 21.27 7.14
C HIS A 742 34.10 20.12 6.34
N GLU A 743 35.42 20.11 6.13
CA GLU A 743 36.15 19.01 5.48
C GLU A 743 36.10 17.71 6.31
N GLU A 744 36.30 17.81 7.62
CA GLU A 744 36.24 16.68 8.55
C GLU A 744 34.83 16.10 8.59
N PHE A 745 33.80 16.94 8.65
CA PHE A 745 32.39 16.52 8.54
C PHE A 745 32.09 15.85 7.20
N LYS A 746 32.61 16.39 6.09
CA LYS A 746 32.41 15.80 4.76
C LYS A 746 33.06 14.42 4.67
N ARG A 747 34.29 14.26 5.16
CA ARG A 747 34.98 12.96 5.24
C ARG A 747 34.22 11.96 6.09
N GLU A 748 33.73 12.37 7.27
CA GLU A 748 32.93 11.50 8.14
C GLU A 748 31.64 11.02 7.45
N VAL A 749 30.97 11.90 6.70
CA VAL A 749 29.77 11.53 5.93
C VAL A 749 30.10 10.54 4.81
N GLU A 750 31.19 10.76 4.06
CA GLU A 750 31.64 9.88 2.98
C GLU A 750 32.05 8.49 3.51
N GLU A 751 32.80 8.43 4.61
CA GLU A 751 33.19 7.18 5.27
C GLU A 751 31.96 6.42 5.77
N ARG A 752 31.00 7.11 6.38
CA ARG A 752 29.74 6.51 6.84
C ARG A 752 28.93 5.94 5.68
N GLU A 753 28.81 6.68 4.58
CA GLU A 753 28.10 6.21 3.39
C GLU A 753 28.78 5.00 2.75
N ALA A 754 30.12 4.95 2.75
CA ALA A 754 30.88 3.80 2.27
C ALA A 754 30.66 2.54 3.14
N GLU A 755 30.73 2.66 4.47
CA GLU A 755 30.43 1.56 5.39
C GLU A 755 28.98 1.08 5.26
N GLU A 756 28.02 2.00 5.11
CA GLU A 756 26.62 1.67 4.85
C GLU A 756 26.41 0.93 3.54
N LYS A 757 27.11 1.35 2.47
CA LYS A 757 27.04 0.69 1.16
C LYS A 757 27.60 -0.73 1.22
N GLU A 758 28.75 -0.92 1.87
CA GLU A 758 29.35 -2.24 2.08
C GLU A 758 28.45 -3.15 2.93
N TRP A 759 27.86 -2.62 3.99
CA TRP A 759 26.91 -3.35 4.82
C TRP A 759 25.67 -3.80 4.01
N ARG A 760 25.13 -2.92 3.15
CA ARG A 760 23.99 -3.25 2.28
C ARG A 760 24.37 -4.29 1.22
N ASP A 761 25.55 -4.19 0.62
CA ASP A 761 26.07 -5.16 -0.36
C ASP A 761 26.12 -6.57 0.24
N ASN A 762 26.73 -6.72 1.42
CA ASN A 762 26.82 -8.00 2.12
C ASN A 762 25.44 -8.54 2.54
N THR A 763 24.55 -7.66 3.02
CA THR A 763 23.17 -8.01 3.39
C THR A 763 22.37 -8.51 2.18
N MET A 764 22.51 -7.83 1.03
CA MET A 764 21.86 -8.23 -0.22
C MET A 764 22.34 -9.61 -0.68
N CYS A 765 23.65 -9.87 -0.62
CA CYS A 765 24.21 -11.20 -0.91
C CYS A 765 23.60 -12.28 -0.01
N ALA A 766 23.53 -12.04 1.31
CA ALA A 766 22.97 -12.99 2.27
C ALA A 766 21.48 -13.30 2.01
N TRP A 767 20.68 -12.32 1.57
CA TRP A 767 19.28 -12.56 1.15
C TRP A 767 19.17 -13.34 -0.16
N LEU A 768 20.05 -13.07 -1.12
CA LEU A 768 19.95 -13.62 -2.47
C LEU A 768 20.40 -15.08 -2.59
N VAL A 769 21.43 -15.50 -1.84
CA VAL A 769 21.99 -16.85 -1.97
C VAL A 769 20.91 -17.94 -1.77
N PRO A 770 20.10 -17.95 -0.70
CA PRO A 770 19.01 -18.93 -0.55
C PRO A 770 17.90 -18.81 -1.62
N LEU A 771 17.57 -17.59 -2.05
CA LEU A 771 16.55 -17.35 -3.08
C LEU A 771 16.96 -17.91 -4.45
N LEU A 772 18.24 -17.76 -4.79
CA LEU A 772 18.81 -18.22 -6.06
C LEU A 772 18.90 -19.73 -6.14
N VAL A 773 19.25 -20.43 -5.04
CA VAL A 773 19.22 -21.90 -4.96
C VAL A 773 17.87 -22.47 -5.41
N GLY A 774 16.76 -21.85 -5.00
CA GLY A 774 15.41 -22.29 -5.42
C GLY A 774 15.07 -21.97 -6.88
N SER A 775 15.69 -20.94 -7.46
CA SER A 775 15.32 -20.41 -8.78
C SER A 775 16.18 -20.91 -9.96
N VAL A 776 17.43 -21.27 -9.68
CA VAL A 776 18.44 -21.71 -10.67
C VAL A 776 18.13 -23.11 -11.18
N THR A 777 18.43 -23.37 -12.46
CA THR A 777 18.17 -24.67 -13.10
C THR A 777 19.27 -25.69 -12.92
N THR A 778 20.50 -25.25 -12.63
CA THR A 778 21.69 -26.09 -12.58
C THR A 778 21.67 -27.09 -11.42
N GLN A 779 22.15 -28.31 -11.70
CA GLN A 779 22.35 -29.36 -10.70
C GLN A 779 23.52 -29.02 -9.77
N ARG A 780 23.57 -29.68 -8.61
CA ARG A 780 24.59 -29.47 -7.57
C ARG A 780 26.00 -29.79 -8.10
N HIS A 781 26.75 -28.75 -8.47
CA HIS A 781 28.15 -28.82 -8.92
C HIS A 781 28.97 -27.66 -8.34
N GLN A 782 30.28 -27.65 -8.62
CA GLN A 782 31.17 -26.52 -8.28
C GLN A 782 30.69 -25.23 -8.97
N ASP A 783 30.89 -24.08 -8.32
CA ASP A 783 30.50 -22.76 -8.81
C ASP A 783 28.97 -22.57 -8.99
N THR A 784 28.17 -23.29 -8.20
CA THR A 784 26.70 -23.14 -8.16
C THR A 784 26.23 -22.44 -6.88
N PRO A 785 24.98 -21.91 -6.84
CA PRO A 785 24.44 -21.28 -5.62
C PRO A 785 24.47 -22.20 -4.39
N TYR A 786 24.43 -23.52 -4.59
CA TYR A 786 24.49 -24.53 -3.54
C TYR A 786 25.82 -24.46 -2.77
N GLU A 787 26.96 -24.42 -3.47
CA GLU A 787 28.27 -24.33 -2.84
C GLU A 787 28.43 -23.01 -2.07
N PHE A 788 27.94 -21.91 -2.64
CA PHE A 788 28.00 -20.62 -1.97
C PHE A 788 27.17 -20.69 -0.68
N LEU A 789 25.93 -21.19 -0.73
CA LEU A 789 25.12 -21.33 0.47
C LEU A 789 25.78 -22.19 1.54
N GLU A 790 26.35 -23.34 1.16
CA GLU A 790 27.07 -24.24 2.06
C GLU A 790 28.25 -23.53 2.74
N SER A 791 29.01 -22.74 1.98
CA SER A 791 30.13 -21.93 2.49
C SER A 791 29.65 -20.87 3.50
N TRP A 792 28.56 -20.16 3.19
CA TRP A 792 27.97 -19.19 4.11
C TRP A 792 27.48 -19.85 5.42
N VAL A 793 26.77 -20.99 5.33
CA VAL A 793 26.26 -21.71 6.52
C VAL A 793 27.40 -22.23 7.41
N ARG A 794 28.49 -22.72 6.84
CA ARG A 794 29.67 -23.18 7.62
C ARG A 794 30.36 -22.07 8.43
N ARG A 795 30.22 -20.81 8.01
CA ARG A 795 30.77 -19.64 8.72
C ARG A 795 29.86 -19.13 9.85
N VAL A 796 28.68 -19.72 10.05
CA VAL A 796 27.75 -19.37 11.14
C VAL A 796 28.17 -20.08 12.43
N GLY A 797 28.22 -19.33 13.53
CA GLY A 797 28.63 -19.86 14.83
C GLY A 797 30.14 -20.05 14.94
N VAL A 798 30.57 -21.15 15.57
CA VAL A 798 32.00 -21.48 15.68
C VAL A 798 32.47 -22.05 14.32
N PRO A 799 33.48 -21.46 13.66
CA PRO A 799 33.87 -21.87 12.33
C PRO A 799 34.58 -23.23 12.39
N GLU A 800 34.30 -24.11 11.42
CA GLU A 800 34.95 -25.43 11.31
C GLU A 800 36.41 -25.33 10.86
N GLN A 801 36.76 -24.25 10.15
CA GLN A 801 38.11 -23.97 9.66
C GLN A 801 38.71 -22.78 10.45
N PRO A 802 39.92 -22.92 11.02
CA PRO A 802 40.55 -21.84 11.80
C PRO A 802 40.79 -20.55 11.01
N ASP A 803 41.01 -20.66 9.70
CA ASP A 803 41.40 -19.54 8.84
C ASP A 803 40.20 -18.83 8.17
N ALA A 804 38.98 -19.37 8.30
CA ALA A 804 37.78 -18.78 7.71
C ALA A 804 37.10 -17.81 8.70
N PRO A 805 36.88 -16.53 8.33
CA PRO A 805 36.27 -15.54 9.20
C PRO A 805 34.80 -15.89 9.49
N THR A 806 34.41 -15.86 10.75
CA THR A 806 33.00 -16.03 11.16
C THR A 806 32.13 -14.94 10.53
N LEU A 807 30.88 -15.28 10.25
CA LEU A 807 29.88 -14.28 9.86
C LEU A 807 29.52 -13.43 11.07
N ASP A 808 29.39 -12.12 10.86
CA ASP A 808 28.82 -11.26 11.88
C ASP A 808 27.33 -11.56 12.09
N LEU A 809 26.80 -11.10 13.22
CA LEU A 809 25.43 -11.36 13.63
C LEU A 809 24.39 -10.77 12.66
N THR A 810 24.73 -9.65 11.99
CA THR A 810 23.80 -8.99 11.05
C THR A 810 23.67 -9.82 9.78
N LEU A 811 24.78 -10.37 9.29
CA LEU A 811 24.81 -11.28 8.15
C LEU A 811 24.18 -12.64 8.48
N GLU A 812 24.37 -13.15 9.69
CA GLU A 812 23.66 -14.35 10.17
C GLU A 812 22.13 -14.14 10.12
N VAL A 813 21.64 -13.01 10.62
CA VAL A 813 20.21 -12.65 10.56
C VAL A 813 19.73 -12.49 9.12
N ALA A 814 20.51 -11.81 8.28
CA ALA A 814 20.17 -11.61 6.87
C ALA A 814 20.07 -12.96 6.13
N LEU A 815 21.02 -13.87 6.35
CA LEU A 815 21.00 -15.20 5.72
C LEU A 815 19.76 -16.00 6.14
N ALA A 816 19.40 -15.96 7.43
CA ALA A 816 18.16 -16.58 7.91
C ALA A 816 16.90 -15.97 7.29
N GLN A 817 16.85 -14.64 7.10
CA GLN A 817 15.77 -13.98 6.37
C GLN A 817 15.69 -14.45 4.91
N GLY A 818 16.83 -14.64 4.24
CA GLY A 818 16.90 -15.22 2.90
C GLY A 818 16.26 -16.62 2.84
N PHE A 819 16.57 -17.50 3.79
CA PHE A 819 15.91 -18.81 3.92
C PHE A 819 14.40 -18.67 4.11
N LYS A 820 13.94 -17.75 4.98
CA LYS A 820 12.52 -17.50 5.21
C LYS A 820 11.79 -17.00 3.95
N TYR A 821 12.42 -16.14 3.15
CA TYR A 821 11.88 -15.71 1.85
C TYR A 821 11.77 -16.85 0.85
N ALA A 822 12.79 -17.72 0.78
CA ALA A 822 12.76 -18.92 -0.07
C ALA A 822 11.69 -19.92 0.38
N ALA A 823 11.51 -20.09 1.70
CA ALA A 823 10.52 -20.98 2.29
C ALA A 823 9.07 -20.56 2.05
N ASN A 824 8.81 -19.26 1.82
CA ASN A 824 7.47 -18.76 1.51
C ASN A 824 6.91 -19.28 0.18
N ARG A 825 7.73 -19.90 -0.68
CA ARG A 825 7.31 -20.48 -1.96
C ARG A 825 6.66 -21.86 -1.74
N ARG A 826 5.41 -22.05 -2.20
CA ARG A 826 4.69 -23.35 -2.16
C ARG A 826 5.21 -24.33 -3.19
N HIS A 827 4.81 -25.60 -3.13
CA HIS A 827 5.32 -26.61 -4.06
C HIS A 827 4.94 -26.33 -5.53
N ARG A 828 3.79 -25.67 -5.76
CA ARG A 828 3.37 -25.24 -7.11
C ARG A 828 4.14 -24.03 -7.68
N HIS A 829 4.97 -23.37 -6.88
CA HIS A 829 5.69 -22.18 -7.32
C HIS A 829 6.82 -22.57 -8.32
N PRO A 830 7.03 -21.81 -9.43
CA PRO A 830 8.03 -22.15 -10.46
C PRO A 830 9.46 -22.33 -9.93
N HIS A 831 9.79 -21.64 -8.83
CA HIS A 831 11.09 -21.66 -8.17
C HIS A 831 11.10 -22.45 -6.85
N ALA A 832 10.25 -23.47 -6.72
CA ALA A 832 10.17 -24.35 -5.55
C ALA A 832 10.34 -25.82 -5.95
N ARG A 833 11.48 -26.13 -6.59
CA ARG A 833 11.80 -27.49 -7.04
C ARG A 833 11.98 -28.43 -5.83
N PRO A 834 11.53 -29.69 -5.90
CA PRO A 834 11.64 -30.63 -4.79
C PRO A 834 13.07 -30.77 -4.24
N GLU A 835 14.05 -30.98 -5.12
CA GLU A 835 15.47 -31.15 -4.75
C GLU A 835 16.05 -29.91 -4.05
N ALA A 836 15.80 -28.72 -4.61
CA ALA A 836 16.26 -27.46 -4.03
C ALA A 836 15.58 -27.19 -2.68
N ARG A 837 14.29 -27.53 -2.54
CA ARG A 837 13.53 -27.38 -1.30
C ARG A 837 14.08 -28.26 -0.19
N GLU A 838 14.35 -29.53 -0.49
CA GLU A 838 14.96 -30.47 0.44
C GLU A 838 16.33 -29.96 0.91
N TYR A 839 17.20 -29.62 -0.03
CA TYR A 839 18.52 -29.05 0.29
C TYR A 839 18.44 -27.78 1.15
N LEU A 840 17.57 -26.82 0.80
CA LEU A 840 17.38 -25.60 1.58
C LEU A 840 16.89 -25.89 3.00
N SER A 841 15.98 -26.87 3.15
CA SER A 841 15.48 -27.27 4.46
C SER A 841 16.57 -27.91 5.33
N GLU A 842 17.45 -28.73 4.75
CA GLU A 842 18.60 -29.32 5.43
C GLU A 842 19.61 -28.25 5.87
N GLN A 843 19.97 -27.33 4.96
CA GLN A 843 20.90 -26.23 5.26
C GLN A 843 20.35 -25.29 6.33
N ALA A 844 19.05 -24.99 6.29
CA ALA A 844 18.40 -24.19 7.32
C ALA A 844 18.39 -24.88 8.69
N TRP A 845 18.19 -26.21 8.71
CA TRP A 845 18.28 -26.98 9.96
C TRP A 845 19.72 -27.07 10.48
N ASP A 846 20.73 -27.19 9.62
CA ASP A 846 22.14 -27.12 10.02
C ASP A 846 22.49 -25.74 10.60
N MET A 847 22.09 -24.67 9.92
CA MET A 847 22.25 -23.30 10.42
C MET A 847 21.53 -23.08 11.75
N LEU A 848 20.36 -23.70 11.96
CA LEU A 848 19.62 -23.64 13.23
C LEU A 848 20.41 -24.33 14.35
N LYS A 849 21.12 -25.43 14.09
CA LYS A 849 21.97 -26.11 15.09
C LYS A 849 23.20 -25.27 15.47
N ARG A 850 23.79 -24.57 14.51
CA ARG A 850 24.97 -23.71 14.69
C ARG A 850 24.65 -22.38 15.38
N SER A 851 23.49 -21.80 15.08
CA SER A 851 23.09 -20.49 15.61
C SER A 851 22.65 -20.56 17.08
N ARG A 852 23.06 -19.54 17.85
CA ARG A 852 22.61 -19.31 19.23
C ARG A 852 21.75 -18.05 19.35
N PHE A 853 21.80 -17.16 18.37
CA PHE A 853 21.04 -15.92 18.42
C PHE A 853 19.54 -16.16 18.25
N TRP A 854 18.75 -15.60 19.17
CA TRP A 854 17.31 -15.89 19.26
C TRP A 854 16.55 -15.51 17.98
N PHE A 855 16.89 -14.40 17.33
CA PHE A 855 16.15 -13.92 16.16
C PHE A 855 16.48 -14.75 14.91
N THR A 856 17.74 -15.17 14.73
CA THR A 856 18.13 -16.15 13.71
C THR A 856 17.35 -17.45 13.90
N ARG A 857 17.33 -17.98 15.13
CA ARG A 857 16.63 -19.24 15.45
C ARG A 857 15.12 -19.14 15.21
N LEU A 858 14.48 -18.05 15.62
CA LEU A 858 13.06 -17.78 15.35
C LEU A 858 12.78 -17.73 13.84
N THR A 859 13.63 -17.03 13.09
CA THR A 859 13.49 -16.85 11.64
C THR A 859 13.63 -18.19 10.89
N LEU A 860 14.63 -19.01 11.26
CA LEU A 860 14.83 -20.34 10.68
C LEU A 860 13.72 -21.31 11.06
N LEU A 861 13.20 -21.21 12.29
CA LEU A 861 12.05 -22.02 12.74
C LEU A 861 10.81 -21.73 11.89
N HIS A 862 10.53 -20.45 11.61
CA HIS A 862 9.47 -20.05 10.68
C HIS A 862 9.71 -20.64 9.28
N ALA A 863 10.94 -20.59 8.77
CA ALA A 863 11.29 -21.14 7.46
C ALA A 863 11.06 -22.67 7.38
N LEU A 864 11.57 -23.44 8.36
CA LEU A 864 11.37 -24.89 8.45
C LEU A 864 9.88 -25.26 8.53
N THR A 865 9.10 -24.49 9.30
CA THR A 865 7.64 -24.67 9.39
C THR A 865 6.96 -24.54 8.03
N LEU A 866 7.37 -23.58 7.20
CA LEU A 866 6.79 -23.39 5.86
C LEU A 866 7.23 -24.49 4.87
N TRP A 867 8.42 -25.05 5.02
CA TRP A 867 8.87 -26.17 4.20
C TRP A 867 8.15 -27.48 4.51
N ASP A 868 7.80 -27.70 5.78
CA ASP A 868 7.14 -28.92 6.23
C ASP A 868 5.63 -28.96 5.94
N LEU A 869 5.00 -27.82 5.66
CA LEU A 869 3.57 -27.77 5.37
C LEU A 869 3.21 -28.51 4.06
N PRO A 870 2.17 -29.38 4.08
CA PRO A 870 1.71 -30.08 2.88
C PRO A 870 0.88 -29.17 1.98
N ASP A 871 1.03 -29.29 0.66
CA ASP A 871 0.33 -28.43 -0.31
C ASP A 871 -1.18 -28.69 -0.41
N GLY A 872 -1.66 -29.87 -0.01
CA GLY A 872 -3.08 -30.29 -0.08
C GLY A 872 -3.87 -30.04 1.21
N GLY A 873 -5.02 -29.36 1.09
CA GLY A 873 -5.86 -28.97 2.24
C GLY A 873 -6.67 -30.11 2.89
N THR A 874 -6.88 -31.23 2.19
CA THR A 874 -7.94 -32.20 2.52
C THR A 874 -7.47 -33.61 2.90
N GLY A 875 -6.17 -33.90 2.83
CA GLY A 875 -5.64 -35.21 3.22
C GLY A 875 -5.61 -35.39 4.75
N PRO A 876 -6.10 -36.52 5.31
CA PRO A 876 -5.95 -36.82 6.74
C PRO A 876 -4.47 -36.77 7.13
N ARG A 877 -4.18 -36.38 8.39
CA ARG A 877 -2.80 -36.39 8.87
C ARG A 877 -2.23 -37.81 8.76
N PRO A 878 -0.96 -37.96 8.36
CA PRO A 878 -0.33 -39.26 8.34
C PRO A 878 -0.36 -39.85 9.76
N ALA A 879 -0.91 -41.05 9.90
CA ALA A 879 -1.05 -41.71 11.21
C ALA A 879 0.31 -42.14 11.79
N ARG A 880 1.36 -42.22 10.96
CA ARG A 880 2.74 -42.57 11.32
C ARG A 880 3.71 -41.86 10.37
N GLY A 881 4.92 -41.58 10.83
CA GLY A 881 5.99 -40.98 10.03
C GLY A 881 6.11 -39.46 10.19
N HIS A 882 6.83 -38.81 9.27
CA HIS A 882 7.07 -37.36 9.28
C HIS A 882 5.74 -36.57 9.25
N GLY A 883 5.62 -35.53 10.10
CA GLY A 883 4.40 -34.71 10.21
C GLY A 883 3.24 -35.35 11.00
N SER A 884 3.43 -36.51 11.64
CA SER A 884 2.41 -37.15 12.49
C SER A 884 2.28 -36.49 13.88
N ASP A 885 3.40 -36.00 14.45
CA ASP A 885 3.44 -35.23 15.69
C ASP A 885 4.24 -33.92 15.47
N PRO A 886 3.57 -32.81 15.10
CA PRO A 886 4.20 -31.52 14.91
C PRO A 886 4.92 -30.99 16.15
N ALA A 887 4.46 -31.34 17.36
CA ALA A 887 5.05 -30.86 18.60
C ALA A 887 6.39 -31.54 18.92
N GLU A 888 6.52 -32.84 18.64
CA GLU A 888 7.82 -33.53 18.73
C GLU A 888 8.78 -33.07 17.64
N GLN A 889 8.29 -32.87 16.42
CA GLN A 889 9.10 -32.39 15.30
C GLN A 889 9.74 -31.02 15.57
N VAL A 890 8.95 -30.05 16.03
CA VAL A 890 9.46 -28.72 16.40
C VAL A 890 10.44 -28.81 17.59
N ARG A 891 10.18 -29.70 18.57
CA ARG A 891 11.12 -29.94 19.68
C ARG A 891 12.45 -30.51 19.19
N GLN A 892 12.43 -31.42 18.22
CA GLN A 892 13.64 -31.98 17.60
C GLN A 892 14.44 -30.90 16.85
N TRP A 893 13.78 -29.98 16.14
CA TRP A 893 14.47 -28.88 15.47
C TRP A 893 15.17 -27.94 16.45
N LEU A 894 14.55 -27.67 17.60
CA LEU A 894 15.07 -26.74 18.61
C LEU A 894 16.03 -27.37 19.62
N ALA A 895 16.33 -28.66 19.51
CA ALA A 895 17.24 -29.34 20.43
C ALA A 895 18.61 -28.63 20.49
N LEU A 896 18.98 -28.14 21.67
CA LEU A 896 20.27 -27.53 21.95
C LEU A 896 21.21 -28.54 22.64
N PRO A 897 22.53 -28.48 22.39
CA PRO A 897 23.50 -29.25 23.15
C PRO A 897 23.42 -28.90 24.65
N ALA A 898 23.69 -29.88 25.52
CA ALA A 898 23.86 -29.71 26.97
C ALA A 898 22.67 -29.13 27.77
N GLY A 899 21.44 -29.13 27.23
CA GLY A 899 20.25 -28.69 27.98
C GLY A 899 20.20 -27.17 28.23
N GLU A 900 20.88 -26.38 27.40
CA GLU A 900 20.75 -24.93 27.39
C GLU A 900 19.28 -24.50 27.25
N ARG A 901 18.88 -23.46 28.00
CA ARG A 901 17.51 -22.93 27.92
C ARG A 901 17.31 -22.17 26.63
N GLN A 902 16.19 -22.43 25.95
CA GLN A 902 15.81 -21.71 24.75
C GLN A 902 15.30 -20.30 25.11
N HIS A 903 15.62 -19.32 24.27
CA HIS A 903 15.16 -17.95 24.47
C HIS A 903 13.61 -17.86 24.46
N PRO A 904 12.97 -17.08 25.36
CA PRO A 904 11.50 -17.06 25.50
C PRO A 904 10.71 -16.73 24.23
N PHE A 905 11.22 -15.85 23.37
CA PHE A 905 10.57 -15.56 22.07
C PHE A 905 10.63 -16.74 21.10
N VAL A 906 11.68 -17.56 21.17
CA VAL A 906 11.80 -18.76 20.31
C VAL A 906 10.87 -19.85 20.82
N GLU A 907 10.71 -20.01 22.15
CA GLU A 907 9.71 -20.92 22.73
C GLU A 907 8.28 -20.52 22.35
N ALA A 908 7.98 -19.22 22.40
CA ALA A 908 6.69 -18.69 21.97
C ALA A 908 6.44 -18.92 20.47
N ALA A 909 7.45 -18.70 19.63
CA ALA A 909 7.37 -18.99 18.20
C ALA A 909 7.17 -20.49 17.94
N ALA A 910 7.81 -21.36 18.72
CA ALA A 910 7.63 -22.81 18.62
C ALA A 910 6.17 -23.25 18.82
N GLU A 911 5.49 -22.71 19.84
CA GLU A 911 4.07 -22.97 20.05
C GLU A 911 3.22 -22.54 18.84
N LEU A 912 3.53 -21.39 18.24
CA LEU A 912 2.83 -20.89 17.06
C LEU A 912 3.11 -21.75 15.82
N CYS A 913 4.34 -22.22 15.64
CA CYS A 913 4.73 -23.13 14.56
C CYS A 913 4.00 -24.46 14.66
N VAL A 914 3.86 -25.02 15.86
CA VAL A 914 3.05 -26.23 16.08
C VAL A 914 1.60 -25.98 15.65
N TRP A 915 1.00 -24.86 16.05
CA TRP A 915 -0.36 -24.51 15.61
C TRP A 915 -0.47 -24.28 14.11
N ALA A 916 0.58 -23.73 13.46
CA ALA A 916 0.64 -23.57 12.01
C ALA A 916 0.59 -24.93 11.29
N LEU A 917 1.41 -25.90 11.74
CA LEU A 917 1.45 -27.26 11.20
C LEU A 917 0.13 -28.01 11.47
N GLU A 918 -0.43 -27.84 12.65
CA GLU A 918 -1.68 -28.48 13.05
C GLU A 918 -2.89 -27.96 12.27
N SER A 919 -3.02 -26.65 12.17
CA SER A 919 -4.15 -26.00 11.48
C SER A 919 -3.97 -25.96 9.96
N ARG A 920 -2.74 -26.18 9.47
CA ARG A 920 -2.30 -25.90 8.10
C ARG A 920 -2.60 -24.46 7.67
N GLN A 921 -2.52 -23.51 8.61
CA GLN A 921 -2.80 -22.08 8.41
C GLN A 921 -1.61 -21.19 8.84
N PRO A 922 -0.44 -21.28 8.17
CA PRO A 922 0.74 -20.50 8.51
C PRO A 922 0.49 -19.00 8.62
N GLU A 923 -0.35 -18.43 7.75
CA GLU A 923 -0.68 -17.00 7.70
C GLU A 923 -1.34 -16.44 8.97
N ARG A 924 -1.78 -17.32 9.89
CA ARG A 924 -2.33 -16.93 11.20
C ARG A 924 -1.29 -16.98 12.31
N PHE A 925 -0.17 -17.67 12.13
CA PHE A 925 0.75 -17.97 13.23
C PHE A 925 2.20 -17.58 12.93
N VAL A 926 2.57 -17.49 11.66
CA VAL A 926 3.91 -17.22 11.13
C VAL A 926 3.85 -15.97 10.24
N TRP A 927 4.97 -15.26 10.10
CA TRP A 927 5.12 -14.10 9.22
C TRP A 927 6.44 -14.14 8.45
N ILE A 928 6.47 -13.48 7.29
CA ILE A 928 7.64 -13.44 6.38
C ILE A 928 8.52 -12.23 6.63
N ASP A 929 7.94 -11.07 6.88
CA ASP A 929 8.69 -9.86 7.20
C ASP A 929 7.98 -9.14 8.35
N GLU A 930 8.71 -8.94 9.44
CA GLU A 930 8.21 -8.28 10.65
C GLU A 930 7.71 -6.86 10.33
N SER A 931 8.47 -6.17 9.48
CA SER A 931 8.22 -4.80 9.05
C SER A 931 6.95 -4.71 8.20
N GLY A 932 6.85 -5.56 7.18
CA GLY A 932 5.72 -5.63 6.26
C GLY A 932 4.42 -6.02 6.95
N VAL A 933 4.43 -7.01 7.85
CA VAL A 933 3.19 -7.46 8.50
C VAL A 933 2.66 -6.43 9.51
N ALA A 934 3.54 -5.73 10.24
CA ALA A 934 3.10 -4.71 11.20
C ALA A 934 2.65 -3.39 10.54
N ALA A 935 3.11 -3.12 9.31
CA ALA A 935 2.72 -1.93 8.56
C ALA A 935 1.28 -1.97 8.03
N HIS A 936 0.74 -3.16 7.75
CA HIS A 936 -0.51 -3.37 7.01
C HIS A 936 -1.56 -4.08 7.85
N VAL A 937 -2.83 -3.68 7.71
CA VAL A 937 -3.94 -4.36 8.41
C VAL A 937 -4.16 -5.74 7.82
N GLY A 938 -4.09 -5.84 6.49
CA GLY A 938 -4.25 -7.09 5.74
C GLY A 938 -5.66 -7.33 5.21
N SER A 939 -5.75 -8.23 4.24
CA SER A 939 -6.99 -8.70 3.62
C SER A 939 -7.34 -10.12 4.07
N GLN A 940 -8.64 -10.44 4.06
CA GLN A 940 -9.13 -11.75 4.53
C GLN A 940 -8.77 -12.90 3.57
N THR A 941 -8.57 -14.08 4.14
CA THR A 941 -8.18 -15.31 3.44
C THR A 941 -9.39 -16.19 3.07
N ALA A 942 -9.10 -17.26 2.31
CA ALA A 942 -10.06 -18.32 2.03
C ALA A 942 -10.59 -18.97 3.33
N SER A 943 -11.86 -19.39 3.34
CA SER A 943 -12.48 -19.99 4.52
C SER A 943 -11.92 -21.40 4.76
N GLN A 944 -12.05 -21.93 5.98
CA GLN A 944 -11.65 -23.30 6.30
C GLN A 944 -12.28 -24.29 5.31
N GLY A 945 -11.45 -25.03 4.57
CA GLY A 945 -11.88 -26.06 3.62
C GLY A 945 -11.71 -25.71 2.14
N ASP A 946 -11.46 -24.44 1.80
CA ASP A 946 -11.17 -24.04 0.41
C ASP A 946 -9.74 -24.43 0.01
N ASP A 947 -9.55 -24.92 -1.22
CA ASP A 947 -8.24 -25.14 -1.81
C ASP A 947 -7.48 -23.81 -1.94
N ARG A 948 -6.29 -23.74 -1.34
CA ARG A 948 -5.41 -22.56 -1.36
C ARG A 948 -4.92 -22.25 -2.77
N LYS A 949 -5.12 -21.01 -3.22
CA LYS A 949 -4.92 -20.61 -4.63
C LYS A 949 -3.55 -19.95 -4.91
N HIS A 950 -2.91 -19.37 -3.89
CA HIS A 950 -1.61 -18.68 -4.04
C HIS A 950 -0.45 -19.62 -4.36
N GLN A 951 0.59 -19.12 -5.03
CA GLN A 951 1.89 -19.78 -5.12
C GLN A 951 2.80 -19.52 -3.89
N LEU A 952 2.44 -18.54 -3.06
CA LEU A 952 3.11 -18.25 -1.78
C LEU A 952 2.28 -18.79 -0.61
N TRP A 953 2.93 -19.14 0.50
CA TRP A 953 2.23 -19.50 1.73
C TRP A 953 1.57 -18.29 2.39
N ILE A 954 2.30 -17.18 2.43
CA ILE A 954 1.88 -15.91 3.02
C ILE A 954 2.10 -14.82 1.96
N PRO A 955 1.05 -14.37 1.25
CA PRO A 955 1.14 -13.30 0.27
C PRO A 955 1.32 -11.93 0.94
N SER A 956 1.80 -10.95 0.17
CA SER A 956 2.03 -9.56 0.64
C SER A 956 0.76 -8.82 1.05
N SER A 957 -0.43 -9.30 0.64
CA SER A 957 -1.73 -8.76 1.04
C SER A 957 -2.17 -9.19 2.46
N MET A 958 -1.38 -10.01 3.15
CA MET A 958 -1.58 -10.35 4.57
C MET A 958 -1.02 -9.24 5.46
N GLY A 959 -1.64 -9.05 6.61
CA GLY A 959 -1.24 -8.04 7.58
C GLY A 959 -1.48 -8.52 9.00
N TRP A 960 -1.21 -7.68 9.99
CA TRP A 960 -1.25 -8.09 11.39
C TRP A 960 -2.65 -8.54 11.85
N SER A 961 -3.74 -8.13 11.18
CA SER A 961 -5.09 -8.51 11.60
C SER A 961 -5.47 -9.95 11.22
N THR A 962 -4.76 -10.58 10.28
CA THR A 962 -4.93 -12.00 9.95
C THR A 962 -4.29 -12.92 11.00
N LEU A 963 -3.27 -12.40 11.72
CA LEU A 963 -2.56 -13.15 12.73
C LEU A 963 -3.44 -13.47 13.95
N HIS A 964 -3.19 -14.62 14.54
CA HIS A 964 -3.72 -15.01 15.84
C HIS A 964 -3.23 -14.05 16.92
N ARG A 965 -4.05 -13.83 17.97
CA ARG A 965 -3.78 -12.86 19.05
C ARG A 965 -2.39 -13.01 19.67
N ARG A 966 -1.95 -14.25 19.92
CA ARG A 966 -0.60 -14.53 20.46
C ARG A 966 0.53 -14.22 19.48
N ALA A 967 0.32 -14.48 18.18
CA ALA A 967 1.28 -14.11 17.14
C ALA A 967 1.40 -12.59 17.01
N GLN A 968 0.29 -11.86 17.11
CA GLN A 968 0.31 -10.39 17.13
C GLN A 968 1.11 -9.82 18.30
N GLN A 969 0.94 -10.36 19.52
CA GLN A 969 1.70 -9.94 20.70
C GLN A 969 3.19 -10.28 20.59
N LEU A 970 3.53 -11.48 20.08
CA LEU A 970 4.93 -11.86 19.86
C LEU A 970 5.60 -10.95 18.83
N LEU A 971 4.95 -10.72 17.68
CA LEU A 971 5.43 -9.81 16.64
C LEU A 971 5.69 -8.40 17.20
N ALA A 972 4.77 -7.89 18.02
CA ALA A 972 4.88 -6.57 18.61
C ALA A 972 6.13 -6.43 19.49
N ASP A 973 6.38 -7.40 20.39
CA ASP A 973 7.54 -7.35 21.30
C ASP A 973 8.86 -7.68 20.61
N VAL A 974 8.85 -8.55 19.60
CA VAL A 974 10.01 -8.80 18.72
C VAL A 974 10.41 -7.51 18.01
N LEU A 975 9.44 -6.77 17.45
CA LEU A 975 9.70 -5.48 16.81
C LEU A 975 10.22 -4.42 17.78
N LEU A 976 9.72 -4.38 19.02
CA LEU A 976 10.26 -3.48 20.04
C LEU A 976 11.74 -3.77 20.31
N LEU A 977 12.11 -5.04 20.50
CA LEU A 977 13.49 -5.43 20.77
C LEU A 977 14.42 -5.16 19.58
N LEU A 978 13.96 -5.45 18.35
CA LEU A 978 14.74 -5.16 17.14
C LEU A 978 14.93 -3.66 16.93
N ASN A 979 13.88 -2.85 17.12
CA ASN A 979 13.98 -1.39 16.98
C ASN A 979 14.95 -0.78 18.02
N LEU A 980 15.02 -1.36 19.22
CA LEU A 980 16.00 -0.96 20.25
C LEU A 980 17.44 -1.33 19.88
N ALA A 981 17.64 -2.50 19.26
CA ALA A 981 18.95 -3.03 18.92
C ALA A 981 19.52 -2.41 17.64
N GLU A 982 18.70 -2.23 16.61
CA GLU A 982 19.16 -1.83 15.27
C GLU A 982 19.20 -0.31 15.05
N ARG A 983 18.88 0.50 16.06
CA ARG A 983 19.05 1.95 15.97
C ARG A 983 20.51 2.34 15.79
N GLY A 984 20.75 3.51 15.19
CA GLY A 984 22.06 4.17 15.14
C GLY A 984 22.56 4.43 13.73
N ASP A 985 23.43 5.45 13.63
CA ASP A 985 23.89 6.00 12.35
C ASP A 985 24.98 5.12 11.69
N TRP A 986 25.67 4.27 12.47
CA TRP A 986 26.78 3.42 12.01
C TRP A 986 26.45 1.92 12.07
N PRO A 987 26.79 1.11 11.04
CA PRO A 987 26.60 -0.34 11.04
C PRO A 987 27.24 -1.05 12.25
N LYS A 988 28.45 -0.62 12.65
CA LYS A 988 29.19 -1.19 13.79
C LYS A 988 28.44 -1.03 15.11
N ASP A 989 27.77 0.10 15.31
CA ASP A 989 26.98 0.35 16.51
C ASP A 989 25.74 -0.54 16.57
N ARG A 990 25.09 -0.77 15.42
CA ARG A 990 23.95 -1.71 15.31
C ARG A 990 24.39 -3.11 15.66
N LEU A 991 25.53 -3.57 15.13
CA LEU A 991 26.09 -4.88 15.45
C LEU A 991 26.37 -5.03 16.95
N ARG A 992 27.02 -4.05 17.58
CA ARG A 992 27.29 -4.05 19.03
C ARG A 992 26.01 -4.18 19.86
N ARG A 993 24.98 -3.40 19.53
CA ARG A 993 23.68 -3.45 20.24
C ARG A 993 22.92 -4.75 19.99
N LEU A 994 23.00 -5.30 18.77
CA LEU A 994 22.42 -6.60 18.45
C LEU A 994 23.04 -7.71 19.30
N GLN A 995 24.36 -7.68 19.52
CA GLN A 995 25.06 -8.60 20.41
C GLN A 995 24.56 -8.52 21.87
N HIS A 996 24.20 -7.33 22.37
CA HIS A 996 23.61 -7.18 23.71
C HIS A 996 22.26 -7.91 23.85
N THR A 997 21.54 -8.14 22.75
CA THR A 997 20.29 -8.93 22.74
C THR A 997 20.51 -10.44 22.62
N GLY A 998 21.74 -10.91 22.41
CA GLY A 998 22.06 -12.33 22.25
C GLY A 998 21.99 -13.16 23.53
N ARG A 999 21.51 -12.58 24.63
CA ARG A 999 21.37 -13.23 25.94
C ARG A 999 20.19 -14.21 25.94
N PRO A 1000 20.21 -15.25 26.80
CA PRO A 1000 19.11 -16.22 26.88
C PRO A 1000 17.85 -15.66 27.57
N ASP A 1001 17.98 -14.59 28.35
CA ASP A 1001 16.90 -13.90 29.03
C ASP A 1001 16.36 -12.70 28.21
N LEU A 1002 15.15 -12.26 28.53
CA LEU A 1002 14.55 -11.05 27.98
C LEU A 1002 14.85 -9.84 28.89
N PRO A 1003 14.96 -8.61 28.33
CA PRO A 1003 15.23 -7.43 29.13
C PRO A 1003 14.08 -7.17 30.13
N PRO A 1004 14.40 -6.61 31.32
CA PRO A 1004 13.39 -6.23 32.33
C PRO A 1004 12.29 -5.33 31.76
N CYS A 1005 12.62 -4.50 30.76
CA CYS A 1005 11.69 -3.61 30.11
C CYS A 1005 10.60 -4.29 29.26
N LEU A 1006 10.75 -5.59 28.95
CA LEU A 1006 9.73 -6.38 28.24
C LEU A 1006 9.03 -7.40 29.14
N THR A 1007 9.58 -7.67 30.32
CA THR A 1007 9.12 -8.75 31.21
C THR A 1007 8.55 -8.27 32.54
N ARG A 1008 8.92 -7.08 33.02
CA ARG A 1008 8.53 -6.55 34.33
C ARG A 1008 7.86 -5.20 34.22
N ASP A 1009 8.55 -4.20 33.66
CA ASP A 1009 8.17 -2.78 33.74
C ASP A 1009 8.62 -2.06 32.46
N ARG A 1010 7.67 -1.56 31.66
CA ARG A 1010 7.89 -0.87 30.38
C ARG A 1010 8.22 0.60 30.52
N SER A 1011 8.07 1.20 31.71
CA SER A 1011 8.38 2.62 31.92
C SER A 1011 9.78 3.06 31.45
N PRO A 1012 10.86 2.24 31.53
CA PRO A 1012 12.17 2.60 30.99
C PRO A 1012 12.21 2.84 29.48
N LEU A 1013 11.26 2.29 28.72
CA LEU A 1013 11.19 2.51 27.27
C LEU A 1013 10.81 3.94 26.93
N ASP A 1014 10.00 4.60 27.76
CA ASP A 1014 9.58 6.00 27.60
C ASP A 1014 9.34 6.43 26.12
N PRO A 1015 8.28 5.91 25.48
CA PRO A 1015 8.01 6.17 24.07
C PRO A 1015 7.62 7.62 23.78
N SER A 1016 7.37 8.43 24.81
CA SER A 1016 6.95 9.83 24.71
C SER A 1016 8.09 10.80 24.39
N ARG A 1017 9.36 10.34 24.45
CA ARG A 1017 10.53 11.21 24.23
C ARG A 1017 10.61 11.75 22.80
N THR A 1018 10.72 13.07 22.69
CA THR A 1018 10.89 13.82 21.43
C THR A 1018 12.36 14.02 21.04
N ILE A 1019 12.59 14.32 19.76
CA ILE A 1019 13.90 14.45 19.08
C ILE A 1019 14.75 15.59 19.65
N VAL A 1020 15.33 15.40 20.84
CA VAL A 1020 16.46 16.21 21.28
C VAL A 1020 17.63 15.26 21.45
N ARG A 1021 18.61 15.30 20.54
CA ARG A 1021 19.89 14.58 20.61
C ARG A 1021 20.68 15.06 21.85
N THR A 1022 20.21 14.67 23.03
CA THR A 1022 20.79 14.89 24.34
C THR A 1022 21.47 13.61 24.79
N ALA A 1023 22.42 13.69 25.73
CA ALA A 1023 23.01 12.51 26.39
C ALA A 1023 21.93 11.56 26.96
N ALA A 1024 20.77 12.10 27.36
CA ALA A 1024 19.60 11.37 27.85
C ALA A 1024 18.79 10.60 26.78
N SER A 1025 19.16 10.70 25.50
CA SER A 1025 18.57 9.92 24.40
C SER A 1025 19.49 8.79 23.91
N GLN A 1026 20.68 8.66 24.50
CA GLN A 1026 21.63 7.61 24.16
C GLN A 1026 21.16 6.25 24.69
N ALA A 1027 21.58 5.18 24.02
CA ALA A 1027 21.33 3.83 24.49
C ALA A 1027 21.91 3.59 25.88
N GLY A 1028 21.12 2.98 26.76
CA GLY A 1028 21.50 2.68 28.14
C GLY A 1028 21.17 3.78 29.14
N SER A 1029 20.88 5.00 28.68
CA SER A 1029 20.68 6.17 29.56
C SER A 1029 19.42 6.11 30.44
N ASN A 1030 18.41 5.33 30.05
CA ASN A 1030 17.16 5.17 30.81
C ASN A 1030 16.95 3.73 31.28
N CYS A 1031 18.00 2.90 31.28
CA CYS A 1031 17.91 1.54 31.77
C CYS A 1031 17.78 1.52 33.30
N ARG A 1032 17.12 0.47 33.81
CA ARG A 1032 17.21 0.14 35.24
C ARG A 1032 18.62 -0.31 35.58
N ASP A 1033 19.06 -0.09 36.82
CA ASP A 1033 20.40 -0.44 37.29
C ASP A 1033 20.71 -1.95 37.15
N ASP A 1034 19.69 -2.81 37.18
CA ASP A 1034 19.80 -4.26 36.99
C ASP A 1034 19.72 -4.73 35.52
N CYS A 1035 19.67 -3.80 34.55
CA CYS A 1035 19.47 -4.10 33.14
C CYS A 1035 20.79 -4.22 32.37
N ALA A 1036 21.26 -5.45 32.18
CA ALA A 1036 22.50 -5.75 31.45
C ALA A 1036 22.38 -5.69 29.91
N PHE A 1037 21.30 -5.10 29.37
CA PHE A 1037 21.09 -4.94 27.92
C PHE A 1037 21.49 -3.54 27.43
N GLU A 1038 21.36 -2.50 28.26
CA GLU A 1038 21.75 -1.11 27.92
C GLU A 1038 21.05 -0.56 26.65
N LEU A 1039 19.77 -0.91 26.45
CA LEU A 1039 19.01 -0.54 25.25
C LEU A 1039 17.93 0.52 25.48
N CYS A 1040 17.60 0.92 26.71
CA CYS A 1040 16.58 1.94 26.96
C CYS A 1040 17.19 3.36 26.93
N PRO A 1041 16.45 4.41 26.52
CA PRO A 1041 15.03 4.45 26.17
C PRO A 1041 14.75 3.98 24.73
N TYR A 1042 13.48 3.85 24.36
CA TYR A 1042 13.05 3.58 23.00
C TYR A 1042 13.47 4.74 22.09
N PRO A 1043 14.04 4.46 20.89
CA PRO A 1043 14.58 5.50 20.03
C PRO A 1043 13.54 6.56 19.62
N PRO A 1044 13.93 7.84 19.46
CA PRO A 1044 13.02 8.91 19.06
C PRO A 1044 12.54 8.76 17.60
N LYS A 1045 11.40 9.38 17.29
CA LYS A 1045 10.75 9.34 15.95
C LYS A 1045 11.63 10.02 14.89
N GLY A 1046 11.62 9.53 13.64
CA GLY A 1046 12.27 10.21 12.51
C GLY A 1046 13.81 10.21 12.48
N LEU A 1047 14.48 9.42 13.32
CA LEU A 1047 15.90 9.10 13.11
C LEU A 1047 16.01 8.06 11.99
N ASP A 1048 16.78 8.37 10.95
CA ASP A 1048 17.15 7.45 9.88
C ASP A 1048 17.85 6.21 10.48
N GLY A 1049 17.41 5.00 10.13
CA GLY A 1049 18.05 3.75 10.57
C GLY A 1049 17.20 2.78 11.41
N HIS A 1050 15.90 3.03 11.62
CA HIS A 1050 15.00 2.06 12.28
C HIS A 1050 14.29 1.18 11.24
N ARG A 1051 14.06 -0.12 11.55
CA ARG A 1051 13.33 -1.05 10.66
C ARG A 1051 11.97 -0.50 10.26
N VAL A 1052 11.10 -0.22 11.24
CA VAL A 1052 9.73 0.24 11.02
C VAL A 1052 9.21 1.08 12.19
N GLU A 1053 8.54 2.18 11.88
CA GLU A 1053 7.65 2.88 12.81
C GLU A 1053 6.32 2.11 12.91
N LEU A 1054 5.93 1.73 14.14
CA LEU A 1054 4.67 1.04 14.38
C LEU A 1054 3.49 1.96 14.06
N SER A 1055 2.54 1.46 13.27
CA SER A 1055 1.35 2.22 12.90
C SER A 1055 0.43 2.43 14.11
N GLN A 1056 -0.30 3.54 14.13
CA GLN A 1056 -1.28 3.81 15.18
C GLN A 1056 -2.32 2.68 15.29
N ALA A 1057 -2.79 2.16 14.15
CA ALA A 1057 -3.76 1.07 14.10
C ALA A 1057 -3.21 -0.20 14.76
N PHE A 1058 -1.94 -0.53 14.50
CA PHE A 1058 -1.28 -1.67 15.13
C PHE A 1058 -1.16 -1.50 16.66
N CYS A 1059 -0.70 -0.33 17.13
CA CYS A 1059 -0.58 -0.06 18.57
C CYS A 1059 -1.93 -0.13 19.30
N ARG A 1060 -3.00 0.39 18.68
CA ARG A 1060 -4.37 0.30 19.22
C ARG A 1060 -4.89 -1.13 19.26
N ALA A 1061 -4.58 -1.92 18.23
CA ALA A 1061 -4.91 -3.33 18.22
C ALA A 1061 -4.25 -4.07 19.39
N GLN A 1062 -2.97 -3.80 19.69
CA GLN A 1062 -2.29 -4.36 20.86
C GLN A 1062 -2.98 -3.98 22.18
N SER A 1063 -3.35 -2.71 22.36
CA SER A 1063 -4.12 -2.25 23.53
C SER A 1063 -5.49 -2.94 23.65
N THR A 1064 -6.18 -3.16 22.52
CA THR A 1064 -7.48 -3.84 22.47
C THR A 1064 -7.37 -5.33 22.81
N LEU A 1065 -6.30 -6.00 22.39
CA LEU A 1065 -6.04 -7.40 22.73
C LEU A 1065 -5.92 -7.60 24.25
N LEU A 1066 -5.28 -6.65 24.95
CA LEU A 1066 -5.14 -6.68 26.40
C LEU A 1066 -6.49 -6.52 27.12
N SER A 1067 -7.44 -5.79 26.53
CA SER A 1067 -8.79 -5.57 27.09
C SER A 1067 -9.70 -6.79 26.96
N ARG A 1068 -9.32 -7.77 26.13
CA ARG A 1068 -10.08 -9.01 25.88
C ARG A 1068 -9.41 -10.25 26.48
N SER A 1069 -8.38 -10.08 27.32
CA SER A 1069 -7.71 -11.19 28.02
C SER A 1069 -8.67 -11.87 29.00
N GLY A 1070 -8.56 -13.19 29.11
CA GLY A 1070 -9.42 -14.01 29.98
C GLY A 1070 -9.16 -13.82 31.47
N SER A 1071 -8.05 -13.19 31.85
CA SER A 1071 -7.73 -12.82 33.23
C SER A 1071 -7.64 -11.31 33.36
N PRO A 1072 -8.37 -10.67 34.30
CA PRO A 1072 -8.27 -9.24 34.52
C PRO A 1072 -6.94 -8.81 35.16
N LEU A 1073 -6.09 -9.76 35.60
CA LEU A 1073 -4.89 -9.51 36.39
C LEU A 1073 -3.57 -9.78 35.66
N HIS A 1074 -3.54 -10.67 34.66
CA HIS A 1074 -2.30 -11.06 33.99
C HIS A 1074 -2.43 -11.21 32.47
N PRO A 1075 -1.44 -10.73 31.68
CA PRO A 1075 -1.44 -10.91 30.23
C PRO A 1075 -1.41 -12.38 29.80
N ASP A 1076 -2.01 -12.68 28.64
CA ASP A 1076 -2.02 -14.02 28.05
C ASP A 1076 -0.61 -14.50 27.63
N ALA A 1077 0.28 -13.57 27.26
CA ALA A 1077 1.64 -13.85 26.82
C ALA A 1077 2.53 -14.27 27.99
N ARG A 1078 3.17 -15.45 27.90
CA ARG A 1078 3.93 -16.06 29.00
C ARG A 1078 5.07 -15.17 29.51
N TRP A 1079 5.76 -14.48 28.60
CA TRP A 1079 6.90 -13.61 28.94
C TRP A 1079 6.48 -12.27 29.58
N GLN A 1080 5.21 -11.88 29.47
CA GLN A 1080 4.66 -10.64 30.05
C GLN A 1080 3.91 -10.87 31.37
N ARG A 1081 3.84 -12.11 31.88
CA ARG A 1081 3.01 -12.45 33.07
C ARG A 1081 3.34 -11.65 34.34
N ARG A 1082 4.54 -11.08 34.42
CA ARG A 1082 4.99 -10.28 35.56
C ARG A 1082 4.77 -8.76 35.36
N THR A 1083 4.23 -8.35 34.21
CA THR A 1083 3.89 -6.96 33.91
C THR A 1083 2.42 -6.71 34.17
N ASP A 1084 2.09 -5.53 34.70
CA ASP A 1084 0.72 -5.10 34.92
C ASP A 1084 -0.01 -4.82 33.58
N ILE A 1085 -1.27 -5.28 33.46
CA ILE A 1085 -2.06 -5.07 32.23
C ILE A 1085 -2.35 -3.59 31.99
N GLY A 1086 -2.60 -2.81 33.05
CA GLY A 1086 -2.86 -1.37 32.96
C GLY A 1086 -1.65 -0.62 32.41
N GLU A 1087 -0.47 -0.93 32.93
CA GLU A 1087 0.81 -0.39 32.45
C GLU A 1087 1.09 -0.74 30.98
N LEU A 1088 0.86 -2.00 30.58
CA LEU A 1088 0.98 -2.41 29.17
C LEU A 1088 0.03 -1.65 28.25
N ARG A 1089 -1.21 -1.43 28.71
CA ARG A 1089 -2.22 -0.69 27.95
C ARG A 1089 -1.79 0.75 27.77
N GLU A 1090 -1.34 1.40 28.84
CA GLU A 1090 -0.84 2.77 28.80
C GLU A 1090 0.36 2.90 27.86
N PHE A 1091 1.31 1.97 27.92
CA PHE A 1091 2.45 1.94 26.99
C PHE A 1091 2.02 1.89 25.51
N TRP A 1092 1.08 1.01 25.16
CA TRP A 1092 0.59 0.89 23.79
C TRP A 1092 -0.24 2.12 23.36
N GLU A 1093 -0.95 2.75 24.29
CA GLU A 1093 -1.62 4.03 24.05
C GLU A 1093 -0.62 5.15 23.76
N GLN A 1094 0.46 5.26 24.54
CA GLN A 1094 1.54 6.22 24.31
C GLN A 1094 2.24 5.97 22.97
N MET A 1095 2.52 4.71 22.62
CA MET A 1095 3.06 4.36 21.30
C MET A 1095 2.09 4.73 20.15
N GLY A 1096 0.78 4.57 20.37
CA GLY A 1096 -0.25 5.02 19.43
C GLY A 1096 -0.32 6.54 19.29
N GLN A 1097 -0.13 7.30 20.38
CA GLN A 1097 -0.05 8.76 20.36
C GLN A 1097 1.21 9.23 19.63
N ARG A 1098 2.36 8.64 19.93
CA ARG A 1098 3.62 8.95 19.24
C ARG A 1098 3.55 8.74 17.73
N ALA A 1099 2.85 7.70 17.25
CA ALA A 1099 2.63 7.50 15.82
C ALA A 1099 1.92 8.70 15.16
N GLN A 1100 1.11 9.46 15.92
CA GLN A 1100 0.37 10.64 15.48
C GLN A 1100 1.25 11.90 15.43
N ASP A 1101 2.15 12.10 16.40
CA ASP A 1101 2.92 13.32 16.57
C ASP A 1101 3.89 13.55 15.40
N ASN A 1102 3.39 14.18 14.35
CA ASN A 1102 4.14 14.87 13.32
C ASN A 1102 4.25 16.35 13.70
N THR A 1103 4.51 16.61 14.99
CA THR A 1103 4.82 17.96 15.45
C THR A 1103 6.14 18.38 14.83
N ARG A 1104 6.09 19.43 14.00
CA ARG A 1104 7.27 20.22 13.66
C ARG A 1104 8.07 20.50 14.95
N PRO A 1105 9.41 20.50 14.91
CA PRO A 1105 10.14 21.24 15.93
C PRO A 1105 9.61 22.67 15.92
N ARG A 1106 9.27 23.19 17.11
CA ARG A 1106 9.01 24.62 17.29
C ARG A 1106 10.29 25.40 17.01
#